data_AF-A0A1M7U535-F1
#
_entry.id   AF-A0A1M7U535-F1
#
_cell.length_a   1.000
_cell.length_b   1.000
_cell.length_c   1.000
_cell.angle_alpha   90.00
_cell.angle_beta   90.00
_cell.angle_gamma   90.00
#
_symmetry.space_group_name_H-M   'P 1'
#
loop_
_entity.id
_entity.type
_entity.pdbx_description
1 polymer ?
#
loop_
_entity_poly.entity_id
_entity_poly.type
_entity_poly.pdbx_seq_one_letter_code
_entity_poly.pdbx_strand_id
1 'polypeptide(L)'
;MAESLWLTLLFPSNVGAAKKRENVLEIWSWSGEDLNATHPLLADGVLGGIGSAGTAYNTHRWRELVFLIGALRDFKARDGSEREQIGSDPWAFSGWLSGLPEARHRQLIHILPHLLFPDTFERISSERDKRLILAGFGDTPEKEIKKWSTVEIDRALLNLRRRLEKEHCADIDFYQEEFESQWKNQTKNWLLSWNPSRWTWDTLAADRAATISGEKADNRWRCSSSKPREGDRVFLIRTGIPPKGVVAVGKITRAPYEAEHWEQARADAGETTRFVDVAFDSVRDATTDEIVPLEELQSREPDQEWNPQSSGIEIKAKAARSLERLWKALPQIGPDGTTQEDDAGSGDASPKKLAPPLNLILYGPPGTGKTYRLKNDYLPRYRDEAGDRFEFVTFHQSYAYEDFVEGIRPVTENGVVTYEVRPGVLKRLCDRARRAPDKRFALFIDEINRGNVAKIFGELITLLEVDKRIRIDASGNRLASCKGLEVTLPYSGERFGVPANVDVIGTMNTADRSIALLDSALRRRFRFEELTPKPELLGPIDDGEGNPIDLRELLRVMNDRLSRLLHRDQTLGHSYFYHVKSFDELRRVFAREILPFLQEAFYDDWRQIRYVLADQAVEEELQLVRALTQSAAVLFPKADPTEIGDGEAFEIIREDDITPDAIRKIYEPPE
;
A
#
# COMPACT_ATOMS: atom_id res chain seq x y z
N MET A 1 27.69 -11.85 -28.12
CA MET A 1 26.77 -10.79 -27.61
C MET A 1 25.56 -10.62 -28.53
N ALA A 2 25.76 -10.42 -29.84
CA ALA A 2 24.67 -10.28 -30.81
C ALA A 2 23.68 -11.47 -30.81
N GLU A 3 24.17 -12.71 -30.69
CA GLU A 3 23.31 -13.90 -30.57
C GLU A 3 22.45 -13.90 -29.30
N SER A 4 23.03 -13.50 -28.17
CA SER A 4 22.31 -13.37 -26.90
C SER A 4 21.25 -12.28 -26.99
N LEU A 5 21.55 -11.15 -27.63
CA LEU A 5 20.55 -10.12 -27.92
C LEU A 5 19.46 -10.68 -28.82
N TRP A 6 19.81 -11.33 -29.93
CA TRP A 6 18.86 -11.94 -30.86
C TRP A 6 17.87 -12.84 -30.13
N LEU A 7 18.34 -13.71 -29.23
CA LEU A 7 17.48 -14.58 -28.44
C LEU A 7 16.47 -13.80 -27.59
N THR A 8 16.90 -12.71 -26.92
CA THR A 8 15.99 -11.87 -26.12
C THR A 8 14.96 -11.09 -26.95
N LEU A 9 15.16 -10.99 -28.27
CA LEU A 9 14.28 -10.29 -29.21
C LEU A 9 13.27 -11.21 -29.91
N LEU A 10 13.41 -12.54 -29.79
CA LEU A 10 12.50 -13.49 -30.46
C LEU A 10 11.07 -13.47 -29.92
N PHE A 11 10.90 -13.18 -28.63
CA PHE A 11 9.58 -13.16 -28.01
C PHE A 11 8.78 -11.86 -28.25
N PRO A 12 9.28 -10.65 -27.94
CA PRO A 12 8.48 -9.43 -27.92
C PRO A 12 7.97 -9.01 -29.30
N SER A 13 6.67 -9.06 -29.57
CA SER A 13 6.05 -8.59 -30.82
C SER A 13 5.85 -7.07 -30.88
N ASN A 14 6.03 -6.37 -29.76
CA ASN A 14 5.87 -4.92 -29.66
C ASN A 14 7.09 -4.11 -30.15
N VAL A 15 8.12 -4.77 -30.68
CA VAL A 15 9.27 -4.15 -31.36
C VAL A 15 9.31 -4.67 -32.80
N GLY A 16 9.31 -3.78 -33.78
CA GLY A 16 9.30 -4.17 -35.19
C GLY A 16 10.54 -4.96 -35.60
N ALA A 17 10.36 -5.94 -36.49
CA ALA A 17 11.42 -6.82 -37.00
C ALA A 17 12.61 -6.04 -37.58
N ALA A 18 12.35 -4.95 -38.31
CA ALA A 18 13.39 -4.07 -38.85
C ALA A 18 14.30 -3.50 -37.74
N LYS A 19 13.71 -3.00 -36.64
CA LYS A 19 14.49 -2.44 -35.53
C LYS A 19 15.28 -3.51 -34.78
N LYS A 20 14.70 -4.71 -34.63
CA LYS A 20 15.41 -5.86 -34.06
C LYS A 20 16.62 -6.25 -34.91
N ARG A 21 16.45 -6.32 -36.23
CA ARG A 21 17.52 -6.62 -37.18
C ARG A 21 18.63 -5.59 -37.10
N GLU A 22 18.29 -4.31 -37.12
CA GLU A 22 19.24 -3.20 -36.96
C GLU A 22 20.09 -3.37 -35.70
N ASN A 23 19.46 -3.60 -34.54
CA ASN A 23 20.18 -3.77 -33.28
C ASN A 23 21.11 -5.00 -33.29
N VAL A 24 20.69 -6.12 -33.90
CA VAL A 24 21.52 -7.33 -33.98
C VAL A 24 22.72 -7.10 -34.90
N LEU A 25 22.51 -6.48 -36.07
CA LEU A 25 23.58 -6.16 -37.02
C LEU A 25 24.56 -5.15 -36.42
N GLU A 26 24.07 -4.14 -35.71
CA GLU A 26 24.90 -3.14 -35.02
C GLU A 26 25.84 -3.81 -34.02
N ILE A 27 25.30 -4.63 -33.10
CA ILE A 27 26.13 -5.34 -32.12
C ILE A 27 27.04 -6.36 -32.80
N TRP A 28 26.59 -7.01 -33.87
CA TRP A 28 27.43 -7.96 -34.62
C TRP A 28 28.64 -7.25 -35.24
N SER A 29 28.45 -6.05 -35.80
CA SER A 29 29.53 -5.27 -36.44
C SER A 29 30.70 -4.97 -35.51
N TRP A 30 30.48 -4.95 -34.19
CA TRP A 30 31.55 -4.75 -33.20
C TRP A 30 32.55 -5.91 -33.13
N SER A 31 32.20 -7.09 -33.67
CA SER A 31 33.14 -8.21 -33.82
C SER A 31 34.17 -8.01 -34.93
N GLY A 32 33.93 -7.07 -35.86
CA GLY A 32 34.74 -6.90 -37.08
C GLY A 32 34.34 -7.83 -38.22
N GLU A 33 33.31 -8.67 -38.04
CA GLU A 33 32.76 -9.55 -39.07
C GLU A 33 31.46 -8.99 -39.67
N ASP A 34 31.23 -9.23 -40.96
CA ASP A 34 29.99 -8.85 -41.65
C ASP A 34 28.94 -9.97 -41.55
N LEU A 35 27.80 -9.67 -40.92
CA LEU A 35 26.62 -10.51 -40.97
C LEU A 35 25.68 -10.04 -42.08
N ASN A 36 25.39 -10.92 -43.04
CA ASN A 36 24.46 -10.61 -44.12
C ASN A 36 23.07 -10.26 -43.57
N ALA A 37 22.56 -9.06 -43.87
CA ALA A 37 21.24 -8.61 -43.41
C ALA A 37 20.07 -9.48 -43.91
N THR A 38 20.28 -10.27 -44.96
CA THR A 38 19.31 -11.25 -45.50
C THR A 38 19.43 -12.65 -44.88
N HIS A 39 20.23 -12.81 -43.83
CA HIS A 39 20.38 -14.08 -43.14
C HIS A 39 19.01 -14.62 -42.67
N PRO A 40 18.69 -15.93 -42.84
CA PRO A 40 17.37 -16.47 -42.50
C PRO A 40 16.93 -16.22 -41.06
N LEU A 41 17.87 -16.23 -40.09
CA LEU A 41 17.57 -15.91 -38.68
C LEU A 41 17.21 -14.44 -38.44
N LEU A 42 17.44 -13.56 -39.42
CA LEU A 42 17.07 -12.14 -39.38
C LEU A 42 15.85 -11.82 -40.25
N ALA A 43 15.20 -12.84 -40.83
CA ALA A 43 13.99 -12.65 -41.61
C ALA A 43 12.84 -12.13 -40.73
N ASP A 44 11.92 -11.38 -41.32
CA ASP A 44 10.79 -10.78 -40.59
C ASP A 44 9.92 -11.83 -39.90
N GLY A 45 9.76 -13.02 -40.49
CA GLY A 45 9.02 -14.13 -39.87
C GLY A 45 9.65 -14.64 -38.57
N VAL A 46 10.97 -14.54 -38.42
CA VAL A 46 11.69 -14.94 -37.18
C VAL A 46 11.67 -13.81 -36.17
N LEU A 47 11.87 -12.56 -36.61
CA LEU A 47 11.94 -11.39 -35.74
C LEU A 47 10.56 -10.78 -35.44
N GLY A 48 9.47 -11.31 -35.98
CA GLY A 48 8.11 -10.79 -35.78
C GLY A 48 7.63 -10.81 -34.32
N GLY A 49 8.19 -11.69 -33.49
CA GLY A 49 7.75 -11.87 -32.12
C GLY A 49 6.52 -12.78 -32.02
N ILE A 50 6.37 -13.43 -30.87
CA ILE A 50 5.29 -14.40 -30.59
C ILE A 50 4.46 -14.04 -29.35
N GLY A 51 4.82 -12.96 -28.63
CA GLY A 51 4.06 -12.49 -27.48
C GLY A 51 4.50 -11.11 -27.01
N SER A 52 3.77 -10.54 -26.05
CA SER A 52 4.14 -9.25 -25.44
C SER A 52 4.95 -9.48 -24.16
N ALA A 53 6.16 -8.91 -24.10
CA ALA A 53 6.98 -8.93 -22.88
C ALA A 53 6.71 -7.73 -21.95
N GLY A 54 5.90 -6.76 -22.40
CA GLY A 54 5.60 -5.54 -21.66
C GLY A 54 6.73 -4.51 -21.64
N THR A 55 6.45 -3.32 -21.08
CA THR A 55 7.39 -2.19 -21.08
C THR A 55 8.62 -2.46 -20.22
N ALA A 56 8.45 -3.05 -19.02
CA ALA A 56 9.55 -3.28 -18.09
C ALA A 56 10.65 -4.18 -18.67
N TYR A 57 10.29 -5.23 -19.42
CA TYR A 57 11.25 -6.10 -20.11
C TYR A 57 12.06 -5.34 -21.15
N ASN A 58 11.38 -4.49 -21.94
CA ASN A 58 12.03 -3.71 -22.98
C ASN A 58 12.95 -2.63 -22.38
N THR A 59 12.53 -1.97 -21.31
CA THR A 59 13.33 -0.95 -20.60
C THR A 59 14.52 -1.57 -19.86
N HIS A 60 14.35 -2.75 -19.28
CA HIS A 60 15.38 -3.42 -18.46
C HIS A 60 15.98 -4.65 -19.15
N ARG A 61 15.99 -4.70 -20.48
CA ARG A 61 16.48 -5.85 -21.27
C ARG A 61 17.91 -6.24 -20.93
N TRP A 62 18.74 -5.28 -20.54
CA TRP A 62 20.10 -5.55 -20.08
C TRP A 62 20.15 -6.52 -18.88
N ARG A 63 19.15 -6.50 -17.99
CA ARG A 63 19.05 -7.45 -16.87
C ARG A 63 18.74 -8.86 -17.33
N GLU A 64 17.91 -8.98 -18.36
CA GLU A 64 17.59 -10.27 -18.99
C GLU A 64 18.82 -10.80 -19.75
N LEU A 65 19.60 -9.93 -20.40
CA LEU A 65 20.88 -10.28 -21.01
C LEU A 65 21.91 -10.77 -20.00
N VAL A 66 22.07 -10.08 -18.87
CA VAL A 66 22.95 -10.51 -17.77
C VAL A 66 22.55 -11.89 -17.26
N PHE A 67 21.25 -12.07 -16.99
CA PHE A 67 20.72 -13.37 -16.56
C PHE A 67 20.97 -14.47 -17.60
N LEU A 68 20.72 -14.21 -18.88
CA LEU A 68 20.96 -15.16 -19.96
C LEU A 68 22.43 -15.57 -20.05
N ILE A 69 23.35 -14.60 -19.97
CA ILE A 69 24.79 -14.89 -19.99
C ILE A 69 25.18 -15.74 -18.77
N GLY A 70 24.66 -15.42 -17.59
CA GLY A 70 24.85 -16.21 -16.37
C GLY A 70 24.32 -17.65 -16.51
N ALA A 71 23.11 -17.81 -17.04
CA ALA A 71 22.50 -19.11 -17.29
C ALA A 71 23.28 -19.94 -18.31
N LEU A 72 23.73 -19.35 -19.41
CA LEU A 72 24.55 -20.04 -20.41
C LEU A 72 25.92 -20.44 -19.84
N ARG A 73 26.51 -19.62 -18.96
CA ARG A 73 27.75 -19.95 -18.26
C ARG A 73 27.55 -21.13 -17.31
N ASP A 74 26.48 -21.13 -16.52
CA ASP A 74 26.11 -22.27 -15.65
C ASP A 74 25.90 -23.54 -16.48
N PHE A 75 25.10 -23.46 -17.54
CA PHE A 75 24.83 -24.58 -18.44
C PHE A 75 26.11 -25.16 -19.03
N LYS A 76 27.04 -24.32 -19.52
CA LYS A 76 28.31 -24.78 -20.11
C LYS A 76 29.27 -25.38 -19.08
N ALA A 77 29.16 -25.03 -17.80
CA ALA A 77 29.99 -25.57 -16.74
C ALA A 77 29.56 -26.97 -16.26
N ARG A 78 28.31 -27.37 -16.56
CA ARG A 78 27.76 -28.69 -16.24
C ARG A 78 28.35 -29.79 -17.09
N ASP A 79 28.29 -31.02 -16.57
CA ASP A 79 28.80 -32.18 -17.30
C ASP A 79 27.96 -32.49 -18.56
N GLY A 80 28.46 -33.40 -19.40
CA GLY A 80 27.79 -33.76 -20.65
C GLY A 80 26.39 -34.35 -20.43
N SER A 81 26.23 -35.17 -19.40
CA SER A 81 24.97 -35.87 -19.10
C SER A 81 23.91 -34.93 -18.54
N GLU A 82 24.29 -34.00 -17.66
CA GLU A 82 23.41 -32.97 -17.13
C GLU A 82 22.96 -32.00 -18.22
N ARG A 83 23.87 -31.61 -19.11
CA ARG A 83 23.52 -30.75 -20.26
C ARG A 83 22.55 -31.43 -21.21
N GLU A 84 22.74 -32.72 -21.48
CA GLU A 84 21.82 -33.51 -22.30
C GLU A 84 20.44 -33.63 -21.64
N GLN A 85 20.39 -33.88 -20.33
CA GLN A 85 19.13 -33.94 -19.58
C GLN A 85 18.40 -32.59 -19.60
N ILE A 86 19.07 -31.50 -19.25
CA ILE A 86 18.49 -30.15 -19.25
C ILE A 86 18.06 -29.73 -20.66
N GLY A 87 18.81 -30.11 -21.70
CA GLY A 87 18.52 -29.75 -23.08
C GLY A 87 17.38 -30.55 -23.73
N SER A 88 17.05 -31.74 -23.20
CA SER A 88 16.07 -32.65 -23.79
C SER A 88 14.77 -32.80 -23.01
N ASP A 89 14.78 -32.61 -21.68
CA ASP A 89 13.59 -32.68 -20.84
C ASP A 89 13.05 -31.27 -20.53
N PRO A 90 11.83 -30.92 -20.98
CA PRO A 90 11.24 -29.60 -20.76
C PRO A 90 11.15 -29.23 -19.27
N TRP A 91 10.87 -30.20 -18.39
CA TRP A 91 10.73 -29.94 -16.96
C TRP A 91 12.08 -29.81 -16.27
N ALA A 92 13.08 -30.57 -16.69
CA ALA A 92 14.45 -30.38 -16.24
C ALA A 92 14.96 -28.99 -16.64
N PHE A 93 14.67 -28.55 -17.87
CA PHE A 93 15.00 -27.21 -18.34
C PHE A 93 14.34 -26.12 -17.49
N SER A 94 13.02 -26.16 -17.30
CA SER A 94 12.27 -25.16 -16.53
C SER A 94 12.70 -25.14 -15.05
N GLY A 95 12.90 -26.30 -14.44
CA GLY A 95 13.37 -26.43 -13.07
C GLY A 95 14.77 -25.86 -12.86
N TRP A 96 15.70 -26.18 -13.76
CA TRP A 96 17.06 -25.63 -13.75
C TRP A 96 17.04 -24.11 -13.91
N LEU A 97 16.40 -23.60 -14.97
CA LEU A 97 16.41 -22.18 -15.31
C LEU A 97 15.77 -21.32 -14.22
N SER A 98 14.64 -21.76 -13.66
CA SER A 98 13.96 -21.05 -12.58
C SER A 98 14.65 -21.17 -11.21
N GLY A 99 15.52 -22.17 -11.04
CA GLY A 99 16.30 -22.40 -9.82
C GLY A 99 17.61 -21.60 -9.72
N LEU A 100 18.03 -20.91 -10.79
CA LEU A 100 19.24 -20.09 -10.77
C LEU A 100 19.11 -18.89 -9.81
N PRO A 101 20.19 -18.45 -9.13
CA PRO A 101 20.12 -17.39 -8.12
C PRO A 101 19.49 -16.07 -8.60
N GLU A 102 19.72 -15.72 -9.87
CA GLU A 102 19.22 -14.49 -10.49
C GLU A 102 17.88 -14.64 -11.21
N ALA A 103 17.27 -15.84 -11.18
CA ALA A 103 16.01 -16.14 -11.88
C ALA A 103 14.84 -15.30 -11.37
N ARG A 104 14.86 -14.92 -10.09
CA ARG A 104 13.75 -14.22 -9.44
C ARG A 104 13.43 -12.90 -10.16
N HIS A 105 12.16 -12.70 -10.50
CA HIS A 105 11.66 -11.51 -11.19
C HIS A 105 12.19 -11.32 -12.63
N ARG A 106 12.76 -12.35 -13.25
CA ARG A 106 13.12 -12.35 -14.69
C ARG A 106 11.96 -12.87 -15.51
N GLN A 107 11.74 -12.31 -16.69
CA GLN A 107 10.73 -12.86 -17.60
C GLN A 107 11.30 -13.96 -18.49
N LEU A 108 12.62 -14.00 -18.72
CA LEU A 108 13.22 -15.04 -19.56
C LEU A 108 12.94 -16.47 -19.04
N ILE A 109 12.74 -16.64 -17.73
CA ILE A 109 12.38 -17.93 -17.14
C ILE A 109 11.00 -18.43 -17.60
N HIS A 110 10.14 -17.55 -18.10
CA HIS A 110 8.84 -17.90 -18.65
C HIS A 110 8.84 -17.94 -20.19
N ILE A 111 9.79 -17.25 -20.83
CA ILE A 111 9.91 -17.11 -22.28
C ILE A 111 10.71 -18.27 -22.89
N LEU A 112 11.92 -18.55 -22.36
CA LEU A 112 12.81 -19.55 -22.94
C LEU A 112 12.21 -20.97 -22.97
N PRO A 113 11.46 -21.42 -21.93
CA PRO A 113 10.83 -22.73 -21.98
C PRO A 113 9.87 -22.89 -23.18
N HIS A 114 9.10 -21.85 -23.52
CA HIS A 114 8.21 -21.89 -24.70
C HIS A 114 9.00 -21.86 -26.02
N LEU A 115 10.07 -21.05 -26.11
CA LEU A 115 10.89 -20.99 -27.33
C LEU A 115 11.57 -22.34 -27.66
N LEU A 116 11.92 -23.13 -26.64
CA LEU A 116 12.57 -24.43 -26.82
C LEU A 116 11.59 -25.60 -26.85
N PHE A 117 10.49 -25.51 -26.09
CA PHE A 117 9.49 -26.58 -25.95
C PHE A 117 8.06 -26.02 -26.10
N PRO A 118 7.69 -25.53 -27.29
CA PRO A 118 6.41 -24.85 -27.51
C PRO A 118 5.19 -25.75 -27.28
N ASP A 119 5.34 -27.07 -27.49
CA ASP A 119 4.27 -28.04 -27.24
C ASP A 119 4.02 -28.31 -25.75
N THR A 120 4.89 -27.82 -24.87
CA THR A 120 4.83 -28.05 -23.42
C THR A 120 4.50 -26.78 -22.64
N PHE A 121 5.07 -25.64 -23.02
CA PHE A 121 4.90 -24.37 -22.30
C PHE A 121 4.11 -23.36 -23.13
N GLU A 122 3.31 -22.55 -22.45
CA GLU A 122 2.52 -21.50 -23.09
C GLU A 122 3.37 -20.26 -23.44
N ARG A 123 2.97 -19.54 -24.49
CA ARG A 123 3.59 -18.27 -24.93
C ARG A 123 3.29 -17.08 -24.00
N ILE A 124 3.47 -17.27 -22.70
CA ILE A 124 3.13 -16.31 -21.63
C ILE A 124 4.41 -15.87 -20.91
N SER A 125 4.75 -14.59 -21.00
CA SER A 125 5.96 -13.99 -20.39
C SER A 125 5.80 -13.58 -18.93
N SER A 126 4.56 -13.57 -18.41
CA SER A 126 4.18 -13.02 -17.12
C SER A 126 3.67 -14.10 -16.18
N GLU A 127 4.34 -14.31 -15.04
CA GLU A 127 3.84 -15.20 -13.98
C GLU A 127 2.44 -14.79 -13.51
N ARG A 128 2.16 -13.48 -13.45
CA ARG A 128 0.84 -12.99 -13.06
C ARG A 128 -0.24 -13.47 -14.02
N ASP A 129 0.01 -13.41 -15.33
CA ASP A 129 -0.97 -13.82 -16.34
C ASP A 129 -1.19 -15.33 -16.25
N LYS A 130 -0.11 -16.11 -16.09
CA LYS A 130 -0.20 -17.57 -15.83
C LYS A 130 -1.12 -17.87 -14.64
N ARG A 131 -0.97 -17.15 -13.52
CA ARG A 131 -1.82 -17.32 -12.32
C ARG A 131 -3.26 -16.89 -12.54
N LEU A 132 -3.50 -15.80 -13.28
CA LEU A 132 -4.85 -15.32 -13.59
C LEU A 132 -5.59 -16.27 -14.53
N ILE A 133 -4.91 -16.83 -15.52
CA ILE A 133 -5.47 -17.86 -16.42
C ILE A 133 -5.90 -19.07 -15.60
N LEU A 134 -5.01 -19.62 -14.77
CA LEU A 134 -5.35 -20.77 -13.91
C LEU A 134 -6.52 -20.49 -12.96
N ALA A 135 -6.57 -19.28 -12.38
CA ALA A 135 -7.67 -18.88 -11.51
C ALA A 135 -8.98 -18.59 -12.27
N GLY A 136 -8.90 -18.16 -13.53
CA GLY A 136 -10.06 -17.86 -14.36
C GLY A 136 -10.74 -19.10 -14.93
N PHE A 137 -9.98 -20.16 -15.19
CA PHE A 137 -10.49 -21.41 -15.78
C PHE A 137 -10.52 -22.60 -14.81
N GLY A 138 -10.04 -22.44 -13.58
CA GLY A 138 -9.96 -23.50 -12.58
C GLY A 138 -10.59 -23.10 -11.24
N ASP A 139 -10.80 -24.09 -10.38
CA ASP A 139 -11.41 -23.89 -9.05
C ASP A 139 -10.40 -23.41 -7.99
N THR A 140 -9.11 -23.33 -8.34
CA THR A 140 -8.06 -22.93 -7.40
C THR A 140 -7.94 -21.39 -7.38
N PRO A 141 -8.18 -20.73 -6.23
CA PRO A 141 -8.07 -19.28 -6.16
C PRO A 141 -6.63 -18.80 -6.41
N GLU A 142 -6.47 -17.63 -7.02
CA GLU A 142 -5.15 -17.01 -7.30
C GLU A 142 -4.24 -16.97 -6.06
N LYS A 143 -4.82 -16.80 -4.86
CA LYS A 143 -4.10 -16.76 -3.58
C LYS A 143 -3.38 -18.08 -3.25
N GLU A 144 -3.94 -19.21 -3.65
CA GLU A 144 -3.30 -20.51 -3.45
C GLU A 144 -2.23 -20.78 -4.51
N ILE A 145 -2.52 -20.44 -5.76
CA ILE A 145 -1.57 -20.59 -6.88
C ILE A 145 -0.30 -19.75 -6.65
N LYS A 146 -0.38 -18.61 -5.95
CA LYS A 146 0.79 -17.80 -5.54
C LYS A 146 1.84 -18.56 -4.72
N LYS A 147 1.49 -19.70 -4.13
CA LYS A 147 2.41 -20.52 -3.34
C LYS A 147 3.13 -21.56 -4.20
N TRP A 148 2.68 -21.78 -5.43
CA TRP A 148 3.23 -22.77 -6.34
C TRP A 148 4.55 -22.28 -6.94
N SER A 149 5.45 -23.21 -7.18
CA SER A 149 6.66 -23.00 -7.97
C SER A 149 6.33 -22.76 -9.44
N THR A 150 7.29 -22.19 -10.18
CA THR A 150 7.16 -21.96 -11.63
C THR A 150 6.80 -23.26 -12.37
N VAL A 151 7.44 -24.37 -12.01
CA VAL A 151 7.20 -25.68 -12.62
C VAL A 151 5.79 -26.20 -12.35
N GLU A 152 5.27 -26.00 -11.12
CA GLU A 152 3.90 -26.39 -10.77
C GLU A 152 2.86 -25.58 -11.55
N ILE A 153 3.08 -24.26 -11.70
CA ILE A 153 2.23 -23.37 -12.51
C ILE A 153 2.21 -23.83 -13.97
N ASP A 154 3.38 -24.10 -14.55
CA ASP A 154 3.49 -24.53 -15.96
C ASP A 154 2.85 -25.90 -16.21
N ARG A 155 2.99 -26.85 -15.27
CA ARG A 155 2.30 -28.15 -15.34
C ARG A 155 0.78 -27.98 -15.30
N ALA A 156 0.29 -27.10 -14.42
CA ALA A 156 -1.14 -26.82 -14.33
C ALA A 156 -1.67 -26.18 -15.61
N LEU A 157 -0.91 -25.27 -16.24
CA LEU A 157 -1.28 -24.66 -17.52
C LEU A 157 -1.34 -25.68 -18.65
N LEU A 158 -0.36 -26.57 -18.76
CA LEU A 158 -0.38 -27.64 -19.77
C LEU A 158 -1.62 -28.54 -19.61
N ASN A 159 -1.95 -28.91 -18.37
CA ASN A 159 -3.15 -29.70 -18.09
C ASN A 159 -4.43 -28.94 -18.44
N LEU A 160 -4.48 -27.64 -18.15
CA LEU A 160 -5.59 -26.78 -18.52
C LEU A 160 -5.74 -26.70 -20.04
N ARG A 161 -4.66 -26.41 -20.77
CA ARG A 161 -4.68 -26.36 -22.24
C ARG A 161 -5.18 -27.67 -22.83
N ARG A 162 -4.63 -28.82 -22.43
CA ARG A 162 -5.06 -30.14 -22.94
C ARG A 162 -6.55 -30.42 -22.69
N ARG A 163 -7.07 -29.97 -21.55
CA ARG A 163 -8.49 -30.08 -21.23
C ARG A 163 -9.33 -29.20 -22.19
N LEU A 164 -8.95 -27.94 -22.36
CA LEU A 164 -9.64 -27.00 -23.25
C LEU A 164 -9.54 -27.41 -24.73
N GLU A 165 -8.38 -27.89 -25.20
CA GLU A 165 -8.21 -28.42 -26.56
C GLU A 165 -9.17 -29.58 -26.84
N LYS A 166 -9.39 -30.44 -25.83
CA LYS A 166 -10.35 -31.54 -25.92
C LYS A 166 -11.81 -31.06 -25.89
N GLU A 167 -12.12 -30.02 -25.12
CA GLU A 167 -13.46 -29.44 -25.01
C GLU A 167 -13.86 -28.66 -26.27
N HIS A 168 -12.92 -27.94 -26.89
CA HIS A 168 -13.16 -27.06 -28.03
C HIS A 168 -12.76 -27.66 -29.39
N CYS A 169 -12.08 -28.81 -29.41
CA CYS A 169 -11.55 -29.44 -30.63
C CYS A 169 -10.66 -28.51 -31.48
N ALA A 170 -9.90 -27.63 -30.83
CA ALA A 170 -9.03 -26.64 -31.46
C ALA A 170 -7.80 -26.36 -30.59
N ASP A 171 -6.72 -25.86 -31.21
CA ASP A 171 -5.55 -25.37 -30.48
C ASP A 171 -5.93 -24.13 -29.65
N ILE A 172 -5.46 -24.09 -28.41
CA ILE A 172 -5.85 -23.04 -27.46
C ILE A 172 -4.73 -22.02 -27.33
N ASP A 173 -5.10 -20.75 -27.47
CA ASP A 173 -4.24 -19.62 -27.16
C ASP A 173 -4.96 -18.70 -26.17
N PHE A 174 -4.49 -18.66 -24.93
CA PHE A 174 -5.16 -17.92 -23.85
C PHE A 174 -5.30 -16.41 -24.09
N TYR A 175 -4.58 -15.83 -25.07
CA TYR A 175 -4.74 -14.42 -25.45
C TYR A 175 -5.73 -14.18 -26.60
N GLN A 176 -6.34 -15.23 -27.17
CA GLN A 176 -7.49 -15.07 -28.07
C GLN A 176 -8.70 -14.54 -27.28
N GLU A 177 -9.47 -13.64 -27.88
CA GLU A 177 -10.55 -12.89 -27.20
C GLU A 177 -11.56 -13.78 -26.43
N GLU A 178 -11.88 -14.94 -26.99
CA GLU A 178 -12.79 -15.93 -26.42
C GLU A 178 -12.31 -16.53 -25.09
N PHE A 179 -10.99 -16.63 -24.90
CA PHE A 179 -10.37 -17.09 -23.65
C PHE A 179 -9.91 -15.92 -22.79
N GLU A 180 -9.33 -14.89 -23.41
CA GLU A 180 -8.79 -13.70 -22.76
C GLU A 180 -9.84 -13.02 -21.88
N SER A 181 -11.07 -12.90 -22.36
CA SER A 181 -12.16 -12.31 -21.59
C SER A 181 -12.41 -13.00 -20.24
N GLN A 182 -12.20 -14.31 -20.15
CA GLN A 182 -12.51 -15.10 -18.94
C GLN A 182 -11.52 -14.86 -17.79
N TRP A 183 -10.27 -14.52 -18.11
CA TRP A 183 -9.23 -14.28 -17.10
C TRP A 183 -8.74 -12.82 -17.06
N LYS A 184 -9.03 -12.01 -18.08
CA LYS A 184 -8.60 -10.60 -18.19
C LYS A 184 -9.72 -9.59 -17.98
N ASN A 185 -10.99 -9.89 -18.34
CA ASN A 185 -12.13 -8.98 -18.17
C ASN A 185 -12.83 -9.17 -16.81
N GLN A 186 -12.23 -8.61 -15.76
CA GLN A 186 -13.04 -8.20 -14.61
C GLN A 186 -13.87 -6.98 -15.04
N THR A 187 -15.21 -7.08 -14.96
CA THR A 187 -16.15 -5.96 -15.19
C THR A 187 -15.65 -4.66 -14.57
N LYS A 188 -15.70 -3.55 -15.31
CA LYS A 188 -15.28 -2.25 -14.80
C LYS A 188 -16.38 -1.61 -13.96
N ASN A 189 -15.99 -0.58 -13.21
CA ASN A 189 -16.87 0.13 -12.29
C ASN A 189 -16.90 1.61 -12.69
N TRP A 190 -18.08 2.19 -12.81
CA TRP A 190 -18.27 3.57 -13.27
C TRP A 190 -19.00 4.40 -12.23
N LEU A 191 -18.62 5.67 -12.11
CA LEU A 191 -19.29 6.66 -11.27
C LEU A 191 -20.02 7.66 -12.15
N LEU A 192 -21.34 7.68 -12.03
CA LEU A 192 -22.23 8.70 -12.59
C LEU A 192 -22.56 9.73 -11.51
N SER A 193 -22.85 10.97 -11.90
CA SER A 193 -23.16 12.06 -10.97
C SER A 193 -24.58 12.58 -11.16
N TRP A 194 -25.23 12.94 -10.05
CA TRP A 194 -26.53 13.60 -10.00
C TRP A 194 -26.48 14.83 -9.10
N ASN A 195 -26.91 15.99 -9.61
CA ASN A 195 -27.06 17.20 -8.80
C ASN A 195 -28.55 17.63 -8.79
N PRO A 196 -29.27 17.47 -7.66
CA PRO A 196 -30.69 17.79 -7.55
C PRO A 196 -31.04 19.25 -7.83
N SER A 197 -30.10 20.19 -7.70
CA SER A 197 -30.33 21.60 -8.04
C SER A 197 -30.35 21.88 -9.53
N ARG A 198 -29.82 20.96 -10.35
CA ARG A 198 -29.72 21.10 -11.81
C ARG A 198 -30.68 20.19 -12.55
N TRP A 199 -31.02 19.04 -11.96
CA TRP A 199 -31.89 18.05 -12.58
C TRP A 199 -32.72 17.34 -11.52
N THR A 200 -34.05 17.36 -11.69
CA THR A 200 -35.00 16.63 -10.86
C THR A 200 -35.09 15.19 -11.33
N TRP A 201 -34.96 14.24 -10.40
CA TRP A 201 -35.22 12.83 -10.69
C TRP A 201 -36.69 12.54 -10.39
N ASP A 202 -37.56 12.80 -11.37
CA ASP A 202 -39.03 12.76 -11.17
C ASP A 202 -39.55 11.37 -10.77
N THR A 203 -38.88 10.31 -11.22
CA THR A 203 -39.22 8.91 -10.91
C THR A 203 -38.55 8.36 -9.66
N LEU A 204 -37.78 9.16 -8.89
CA LEU A 204 -36.99 8.66 -7.76
C LEU A 204 -37.81 7.80 -6.77
N ALA A 205 -39.02 8.24 -6.41
CA ALA A 205 -39.89 7.50 -5.50
C ALA A 205 -40.37 6.16 -6.10
N ALA A 206 -40.67 6.14 -7.39
CA ALA A 206 -41.08 4.93 -8.11
C ALA A 206 -39.90 3.97 -8.31
N ASP A 207 -38.73 4.48 -8.69
CA ASP A 207 -37.49 3.72 -8.89
C ASP A 207 -36.99 3.10 -7.58
N ARG A 208 -37.09 3.85 -6.48
CA ARG A 208 -36.86 3.34 -5.12
C ARG A 208 -37.84 2.21 -4.79
N ALA A 209 -39.14 2.41 -4.99
CA ALA A 209 -40.14 1.39 -4.71
C ALA A 209 -39.94 0.10 -5.53
N ALA A 210 -39.64 0.23 -6.83
CA ALA A 210 -39.35 -0.90 -7.72
C ALA A 210 -38.10 -1.68 -7.29
N THR A 211 -37.02 -0.99 -6.91
CA THR A 211 -35.81 -1.68 -6.45
C THR A 211 -35.95 -2.34 -5.08
N ILE A 212 -36.84 -1.84 -4.21
CA ILE A 212 -37.20 -2.50 -2.95
C ILE A 212 -38.00 -3.79 -3.21
N SER A 213 -38.89 -3.81 -4.20
CA SER A 213 -39.64 -5.02 -4.57
C SER A 213 -38.82 -6.05 -5.36
N GLY A 214 -37.56 -5.73 -5.69
CA GLY A 214 -36.63 -6.58 -6.43
C GLY A 214 -36.70 -6.41 -7.95
N GLU A 215 -37.50 -5.47 -8.44
CA GLU A 215 -37.48 -5.04 -9.84
C GLU A 215 -36.29 -4.11 -10.10
N LYS A 216 -35.90 -3.94 -11.36
CA LYS A 216 -34.83 -3.00 -11.73
C LYS A 216 -35.44 -1.69 -12.22
N ALA A 217 -34.82 -0.58 -11.85
CA ALA A 217 -35.22 0.74 -12.33
C ALA A 217 -34.38 1.14 -13.55
N ASP A 218 -34.97 1.07 -14.74
CA ASP A 218 -34.34 1.49 -15.98
C ASP A 218 -34.30 3.00 -16.09
N ASN A 219 -33.08 3.54 -16.23
CA ASN A 219 -32.81 4.96 -16.21
C ASN A 219 -31.81 5.33 -17.30
N ARG A 220 -32.02 6.50 -17.90
CA ARG A 220 -31.07 7.11 -18.84
C ARG A 220 -30.25 8.17 -18.12
N TRP A 221 -28.93 8.06 -18.14
CA TRP A 221 -28.04 8.97 -17.42
C TRP A 221 -26.95 9.56 -18.30
N ARG A 222 -26.63 10.85 -18.09
CA ARG A 222 -25.53 11.50 -18.80
C ARG A 222 -24.20 10.84 -18.44
N CYS A 223 -23.37 10.57 -19.45
CA CYS A 223 -22.02 10.04 -19.30
C CYS A 223 -21.06 10.71 -20.30
N SER A 224 -20.03 11.40 -19.83
CA SER A 224 -19.05 12.07 -20.69
C SER A 224 -18.09 11.08 -21.36
N SER A 225 -17.88 9.90 -20.77
CA SER A 225 -16.97 8.87 -21.28
C SER A 225 -17.62 8.01 -22.37
N SER A 226 -16.85 7.66 -23.41
CA SER A 226 -17.23 6.70 -24.44
C SER A 226 -16.82 5.25 -24.11
N LYS A 227 -16.18 5.03 -22.95
CA LYS A 227 -15.57 3.76 -22.55
C LYS A 227 -16.49 2.75 -21.84
N PRO A 228 -17.58 3.13 -21.13
CA PRO A 228 -18.43 2.15 -20.48
C PRO A 228 -19.03 1.13 -21.45
N ARG A 229 -19.22 -0.11 -20.99
CA ARG A 229 -19.78 -1.21 -21.79
C ARG A 229 -21.00 -1.81 -21.10
N GLU A 230 -21.84 -2.47 -21.88
CA GLU A 230 -22.95 -3.25 -21.34
C GLU A 230 -22.43 -4.29 -20.33
N GLY A 231 -23.11 -4.41 -19.20
CA GLY A 231 -22.74 -5.30 -18.09
C GLY A 231 -21.75 -4.72 -17.07
N ASP A 232 -21.09 -3.59 -17.35
CA ASP A 232 -20.24 -2.92 -16.37
C ASP A 232 -21.06 -2.46 -15.13
N ARG A 233 -20.41 -2.45 -13.97
CA ARG A 233 -21.01 -1.99 -12.71
C ARG A 233 -21.07 -0.47 -12.69
N VAL A 234 -22.16 0.10 -12.20
CA VAL A 234 -22.31 1.55 -12.11
C VAL A 234 -22.84 1.99 -10.75
N PHE A 235 -22.34 3.11 -10.27
CA PHE A 235 -22.70 3.78 -9.03
C PHE A 235 -23.11 5.21 -9.35
N LEU A 236 -24.19 5.68 -8.74
CA LEU A 236 -24.67 7.05 -8.91
C LEU A 236 -24.41 7.85 -7.63
N ILE A 237 -23.65 8.95 -7.74
CA ILE A 237 -23.36 9.85 -6.63
C ILE A 237 -24.18 11.13 -6.67
N ARG A 238 -24.87 11.43 -5.56
CA ARG A 238 -25.58 12.69 -5.32
C ARG A 238 -24.59 13.76 -4.89
N THR A 239 -24.54 14.87 -5.62
CA THR A 239 -23.66 16.02 -5.40
C THR A 239 -24.46 17.33 -5.32
N GLY A 240 -23.79 18.47 -5.11
CA GLY A 240 -24.45 19.77 -4.96
C GLY A 240 -24.91 20.04 -3.54
N ILE A 241 -26.16 19.68 -3.20
CA ILE A 241 -26.77 19.92 -1.89
C ILE A 241 -26.54 18.70 -0.96
N PRO A 242 -26.17 18.87 0.32
CA PRO A 242 -26.16 17.77 1.30
C PRO A 242 -27.53 17.08 1.48
N PRO A 243 -27.59 15.82 1.94
CA PRO A 243 -26.48 14.90 2.15
C PRO A 243 -25.87 14.40 0.82
N LYS A 244 -24.55 14.43 0.71
CA LYS A 244 -23.81 14.03 -0.51
C LYS A 244 -23.33 12.59 -0.35
N GLY A 245 -23.37 11.81 -1.42
CA GLY A 245 -22.98 10.40 -1.34
C GLY A 245 -23.59 9.52 -2.42
N VAL A 246 -23.21 8.25 -2.45
CA VAL A 246 -23.75 7.29 -3.43
C VAL A 246 -25.18 6.93 -3.05
N VAL A 247 -26.09 7.01 -4.02
CA VAL A 247 -27.54 6.85 -3.85
C VAL A 247 -28.16 5.76 -4.72
N ALA A 248 -27.45 5.27 -5.74
CA ALA A 248 -27.93 4.13 -6.51
C ALA A 248 -26.79 3.28 -7.05
N VAL A 249 -27.08 1.99 -7.26
CA VAL A 249 -26.15 1.01 -7.82
C VAL A 249 -26.88 0.15 -8.85
N GLY A 250 -26.18 -0.23 -9.92
CA GLY A 250 -26.78 -0.95 -11.03
C GLY A 250 -25.77 -1.51 -12.02
N LYS A 251 -26.25 -1.75 -13.24
CA LYS A 251 -25.43 -2.14 -14.38
C LYS A 251 -25.82 -1.35 -15.63
N ILE A 252 -24.84 -1.12 -16.49
CA ILE A 252 -25.07 -0.51 -17.80
C ILE A 252 -25.81 -1.51 -18.70
N THR A 253 -26.92 -1.08 -19.28
CA THR A 253 -27.75 -1.86 -20.21
C THR A 253 -27.60 -1.40 -21.65
N ARG A 254 -27.11 -0.18 -21.88
CA ARG A 254 -26.73 0.30 -23.21
C ARG A 254 -25.44 1.12 -23.14
N ALA A 255 -24.49 0.77 -23.99
CA ALA A 255 -23.24 1.51 -24.14
C ALA A 255 -23.48 2.99 -24.56
N PRO A 256 -22.51 3.90 -24.37
CA PRO A 256 -22.71 5.32 -24.58
C PRO A 256 -23.21 5.70 -25.99
N TYR A 257 -24.23 6.56 -26.06
CA TYR A 257 -24.83 7.06 -27.31
C TYR A 257 -25.16 8.55 -27.21
N GLU A 258 -25.23 9.24 -28.35
CA GLU A 258 -25.62 10.66 -28.43
C GLU A 258 -27.15 10.79 -28.56
N ALA A 259 -27.73 11.71 -27.80
CA ALA A 259 -29.14 12.10 -27.89
C ALA A 259 -29.29 13.59 -27.54
N GLU A 260 -30.49 14.16 -27.70
CA GLU A 260 -30.77 15.57 -27.39
C GLU A 260 -30.36 15.93 -25.95
N HIS A 261 -29.85 17.15 -25.75
CA HIS A 261 -29.42 17.63 -24.43
C HIS A 261 -30.57 17.57 -23.43
N TRP A 262 -30.30 17.25 -22.16
CA TRP A 262 -31.33 17.17 -21.11
C TRP A 262 -31.94 18.54 -20.73
N GLU A 263 -31.41 19.65 -21.26
CA GLU A 263 -31.92 21.00 -20.99
C GLU A 263 -32.70 21.45 -22.22
N GLN A 264 -34.01 21.71 -22.06
CA GLN A 264 -34.90 21.99 -23.19
C GLN A 264 -34.39 23.13 -24.06
N ALA A 265 -33.90 24.23 -23.46
CA ALA A 265 -33.37 25.37 -24.22
C ALA A 265 -32.16 25.01 -25.11
N ARG A 266 -31.36 24.02 -24.73
CA ARG A 266 -30.19 23.55 -25.50
C ARG A 266 -30.59 22.49 -26.51
N ALA A 267 -31.55 21.64 -26.17
CA ALA A 267 -32.18 20.72 -27.12
C ALA A 267 -32.86 21.49 -28.27
N ASP A 268 -33.60 22.56 -27.95
CA ASP A 268 -34.24 23.44 -28.93
C ASP A 268 -33.22 24.16 -29.84
N ALA A 269 -31.98 24.32 -29.36
CA ALA A 269 -30.84 24.84 -30.12
C ALA A 269 -30.10 23.76 -30.94
N GLY A 270 -30.57 22.50 -30.92
CA GLY A 270 -29.98 21.37 -31.65
C GLY A 270 -28.75 20.74 -30.98
N GLU A 271 -28.47 21.05 -29.71
CA GLU A 271 -27.33 20.46 -29.01
C GLU A 271 -27.61 19.02 -28.56
N THR A 272 -26.64 18.13 -28.77
CA THR A 272 -26.68 16.74 -28.26
C THR A 272 -25.73 16.54 -27.09
N THR A 273 -25.97 15.48 -26.33
CA THR A 273 -25.06 15.01 -25.30
C THR A 273 -25.10 13.49 -25.18
N ARG A 274 -24.09 12.95 -24.51
CA ARG A 274 -23.89 11.51 -24.39
C ARG A 274 -24.58 10.94 -23.16
N PHE A 275 -25.30 9.86 -23.38
CA PHE A 275 -26.00 9.10 -22.37
C PHE A 275 -25.57 7.64 -22.35
N VAL A 276 -25.80 6.98 -21.23
CA VAL A 276 -25.83 5.53 -21.08
C VAL A 276 -27.21 5.14 -20.53
N ASP A 277 -27.67 3.94 -20.86
CA ASP A 277 -28.83 3.36 -20.20
C ASP A 277 -28.35 2.44 -19.08
N VAL A 278 -29.01 2.53 -17.93
CA VAL A 278 -28.63 1.86 -16.69
C VAL A 278 -29.86 1.19 -16.10
N ALA A 279 -29.72 -0.06 -15.69
CA ALA A 279 -30.69 -0.72 -14.83
C ALA A 279 -30.16 -0.68 -13.40
N PHE A 280 -30.74 0.19 -12.57
CA PHE A 280 -30.43 0.23 -11.13
C PHE A 280 -31.08 -0.96 -10.43
N ASP A 281 -30.30 -1.68 -9.63
CA ASP A 281 -30.79 -2.78 -8.78
C ASP A 281 -31.04 -2.34 -7.34
N SER A 282 -30.57 -1.15 -6.95
CA SER A 282 -30.86 -0.55 -5.66
C SER A 282 -30.79 0.97 -5.76
N VAL A 283 -31.89 1.64 -5.41
CA VAL A 283 -32.01 3.10 -5.37
C VAL A 283 -32.39 3.52 -3.95
N ARG A 284 -31.77 4.59 -3.44
CA ARG A 284 -32.00 5.16 -2.12
C ARG A 284 -32.32 6.65 -2.23
N ASP A 285 -33.26 7.12 -1.43
CA ASP A 285 -33.54 8.54 -1.26
C ASP A 285 -32.69 9.08 -0.10
N ALA A 286 -31.73 9.94 -0.42
CA ALA A 286 -30.80 10.49 0.55
C ALA A 286 -31.46 11.34 1.67
N THR A 287 -32.74 11.72 1.53
CA THR A 287 -33.48 12.46 2.56
C THR A 287 -34.14 11.57 3.60
N THR A 288 -34.34 10.29 3.28
CA THR A 288 -35.07 9.33 4.13
C THR A 288 -34.24 8.09 4.45
N ASP A 289 -33.33 7.69 3.55
CA ASP A 289 -32.47 6.51 3.67
C ASP A 289 -31.04 6.88 4.05
N GLU A 290 -30.39 5.96 4.76
CA GLU A 290 -28.93 6.01 4.93
C GLU A 290 -28.25 5.72 3.58
N ILE A 291 -27.29 6.57 3.21
CA ILE A 291 -26.51 6.49 1.96
C ILE A 291 -25.02 6.37 2.30
N VAL A 292 -24.19 5.99 1.33
CA VAL A 292 -22.72 6.00 1.53
C VAL A 292 -22.23 7.45 1.40
N PRO A 293 -21.78 8.12 2.49
CA PRO A 293 -21.45 9.54 2.45
C PRO A 293 -20.24 9.85 1.58
N LEU A 294 -20.26 11.00 0.90
CA LEU A 294 -19.14 11.47 0.06
C LEU A 294 -17.85 11.59 0.88
N GLU A 295 -17.94 12.12 2.10
CA GLU A 295 -16.80 12.34 2.99
C GLU A 295 -16.15 11.01 3.40
N GLU A 296 -16.94 9.95 3.58
CA GLU A 296 -16.44 8.61 3.89
C GLU A 296 -15.70 8.00 2.69
N LEU A 297 -16.22 8.22 1.47
CA LEU A 297 -15.58 7.76 0.23
C LEU A 297 -14.24 8.46 0.00
N GLN A 298 -14.20 9.79 0.16
CA GLN A 298 -12.97 10.58 0.05
C GLN A 298 -11.94 10.19 1.12
N SER A 299 -12.38 9.90 2.35
CA SER A 299 -11.48 9.48 3.42
C SER A 299 -10.92 8.06 3.22
N ARG A 300 -11.70 7.13 2.67
CA ARG A 300 -11.28 5.73 2.50
C ARG A 300 -10.47 5.50 1.23
N GLU A 301 -10.79 6.22 0.16
CA GLU A 301 -10.17 6.07 -1.16
C GLU A 301 -9.83 7.46 -1.74
N PRO A 302 -8.83 8.16 -1.17
CA PRO A 302 -8.50 9.55 -1.53
C PRO A 302 -7.94 9.69 -2.95
N ASP A 303 -7.36 8.63 -3.51
CA ASP A 303 -6.83 8.62 -4.88
C ASP A 303 -7.92 8.50 -5.96
N GLN A 304 -9.18 8.31 -5.55
CA GLN A 304 -10.33 8.23 -6.44
C GLN A 304 -11.06 9.57 -6.43
N GLU A 305 -11.37 10.10 -7.62
CA GLU A 305 -12.25 11.25 -7.75
C GLU A 305 -13.69 10.81 -7.43
N TRP A 306 -14.33 11.46 -6.47
CA TRP A 306 -15.70 11.16 -6.01
C TRP A 306 -16.67 12.32 -6.23
N ASN A 307 -16.19 13.51 -6.57
CA ASN A 307 -17.03 14.68 -6.88
C ASN A 307 -16.65 15.26 -8.26
N PRO A 308 -16.79 14.46 -9.33
CA PRO A 308 -16.27 14.85 -10.63
C PRO A 308 -17.05 16.01 -11.25
N GLN A 309 -16.34 16.85 -12.02
CA GLN A 309 -16.96 17.93 -12.81
C GLN A 309 -17.83 17.41 -13.97
N SER A 310 -17.59 16.18 -14.43
CA SER A 310 -18.38 15.51 -15.46
C SER A 310 -18.76 14.09 -15.05
N SER A 311 -20.00 13.69 -15.32
CA SER A 311 -20.52 12.35 -15.02
C SER A 311 -19.85 11.28 -15.89
N GLY A 312 -19.55 10.09 -15.37
CA GLY A 312 -19.05 8.96 -16.17
C GLY A 312 -17.55 8.72 -16.07
N ILE A 313 -16.98 8.83 -14.87
CA ILE A 313 -15.57 8.51 -14.61
C ILE A 313 -15.40 7.05 -14.16
N GLU A 314 -14.25 6.47 -14.45
CA GLU A 314 -13.93 5.10 -14.01
C GLU A 314 -13.61 5.09 -12.50
N ILE A 315 -14.14 4.11 -11.78
CA ILE A 315 -13.79 3.81 -10.39
C ILE A 315 -12.69 2.75 -10.40
N LYS A 316 -11.54 3.07 -9.81
CA LYS A 316 -10.42 2.13 -9.65
C LYS A 316 -10.90 0.87 -8.91
N ALA A 317 -10.44 -0.32 -9.32
CA ALA A 317 -10.92 -1.60 -8.77
C ALA A 317 -10.84 -1.71 -7.23
N LYS A 318 -9.82 -1.11 -6.61
CA LYS A 318 -9.71 -1.04 -5.14
C LYS A 318 -10.85 -0.20 -4.54
N ALA A 319 -11.07 1.00 -5.09
CA ALA A 319 -12.10 1.91 -4.65
C ALA A 319 -13.51 1.34 -4.85
N ALA A 320 -13.74 0.65 -5.98
CA ALA A 320 -14.99 -0.04 -6.24
C ALA A 320 -15.30 -1.14 -5.21
N ARG A 321 -14.30 -1.95 -4.82
CA ARG A 321 -14.47 -2.97 -3.76
C ARG A 321 -14.77 -2.33 -2.40
N SER A 322 -14.17 -1.19 -2.11
CA SER A 322 -14.42 -0.42 -0.89
C SER A 322 -15.86 0.11 -0.86
N LEU A 323 -16.29 0.74 -1.96
CA LEU A 323 -17.64 1.25 -2.14
C LEU A 323 -18.71 0.15 -2.07
N GLU A 324 -18.52 -0.99 -2.74
CA GLU A 324 -19.44 -2.14 -2.65
C GLU A 324 -19.61 -2.63 -1.22
N ARG A 325 -18.53 -2.65 -0.43
CA ARG A 325 -18.61 -3.04 0.98
C ARG A 325 -19.41 -2.05 1.80
N LEU A 326 -19.22 -0.74 1.58
CA LEU A 326 -20.00 0.30 2.24
C LEU A 326 -21.47 0.22 1.86
N TRP A 327 -21.75 0.07 0.57
CA TRP A 327 -23.11 -0.06 0.05
C TRP A 327 -23.85 -1.25 0.67
N LYS A 328 -23.19 -2.43 0.73
CA LYS A 328 -23.76 -3.64 1.35
C LYS A 328 -23.93 -3.55 2.86
N ALA A 329 -23.20 -2.65 3.53
CA ALA A 329 -23.30 -2.46 4.98
C ALA A 329 -24.48 -1.58 5.38
N LEU A 330 -25.11 -0.87 4.44
CA LEU A 330 -26.28 -0.04 4.71
C LEU A 330 -27.48 -0.90 5.15
N PRO A 331 -28.37 -0.37 6.02
CA PRO A 331 -29.59 -1.05 6.43
C PRO A 331 -30.44 -1.48 5.23
N GLN A 332 -31.07 -2.65 5.33
CA GLN A 332 -32.02 -3.11 4.32
C GLN A 332 -33.33 -2.32 4.44
N ILE A 333 -33.90 -1.91 3.31
CA ILE A 333 -35.15 -1.15 3.26
C ILE A 333 -36.29 -2.15 3.02
N GLY A 334 -37.27 -2.19 3.92
CA GLY A 334 -38.43 -3.09 3.81
C GLY A 334 -39.49 -2.59 2.80
N PRO A 335 -40.43 -3.46 2.39
CA PRO A 335 -41.46 -3.14 1.40
C PRO A 335 -42.38 -1.97 1.75
N ASP A 336 -42.52 -1.64 3.04
CA ASP A 336 -43.37 -0.53 3.51
C ASP A 336 -42.60 0.80 3.66
N GLY A 337 -41.34 0.88 3.23
CA GLY A 337 -40.52 2.09 3.30
C GLY A 337 -40.06 2.49 4.72
N THR A 338 -40.39 1.69 5.74
CA THR A 338 -39.88 1.83 7.11
C THR A 338 -38.64 0.97 7.31
N THR A 339 -37.58 1.57 7.88
CA THR A 339 -36.49 0.82 8.51
C THR A 339 -37.10 -0.01 9.64
N GLN A 340 -36.93 -1.34 9.63
CA GLN A 340 -37.33 -2.18 10.75
C GLN A 340 -36.50 -1.81 11.99
N GLU A 341 -37.06 -0.90 12.79
CA GLU A 341 -36.70 -0.69 14.19
C GLU A 341 -37.70 -1.46 15.05
N ASP A 342 -37.20 -2.41 15.85
CA ASP A 342 -37.98 -3.06 16.91
C ASP A 342 -38.27 -2.03 18.02
N ASP A 343 -39.54 -1.68 18.19
CA ASP A 343 -40.02 -0.61 19.08
C ASP A 343 -40.69 -1.14 20.37
N ALA A 344 -40.83 -0.20 21.33
CA ALA A 344 -41.53 -0.19 22.63
C ALA A 344 -40.67 -0.39 23.90
N GLY A 345 -40.56 0.55 24.85
CA GLY A 345 -41.19 1.88 24.95
C GLY A 345 -40.86 2.64 26.25
N SER A 346 -41.30 3.92 26.24
CA SER A 346 -41.51 4.92 27.30
C SER A 346 -40.34 5.46 28.15
N GLY A 347 -39.93 6.70 27.83
CA GLY A 347 -39.90 7.85 28.74
C GLY A 347 -38.96 7.82 29.96
N ASP A 348 -37.70 8.22 29.78
CA ASP A 348 -36.99 9.15 30.67
C ASP A 348 -35.69 9.64 30.00
N ALA A 349 -35.16 10.77 30.45
CA ALA A 349 -34.05 11.55 29.86
C ALA A 349 -32.91 10.71 29.23
N SER A 350 -32.79 10.80 27.90
CA SER A 350 -31.76 10.09 27.13
C SER A 350 -30.33 10.50 27.56
N PRO A 351 -29.46 9.55 27.96
CA PRO A 351 -28.04 9.85 28.20
C PRO A 351 -27.40 10.30 26.89
N LYS A 352 -26.58 11.36 26.94
CA LYS A 352 -25.82 11.90 25.79
C LYS A 352 -25.17 10.74 25.02
N LYS A 353 -25.64 10.50 23.79
CA LYS A 353 -25.14 9.43 22.92
C LYS A 353 -23.67 9.73 22.58
N LEU A 354 -22.74 9.04 23.24
CA LEU A 354 -21.30 9.18 22.98
C LEU A 354 -20.99 8.80 21.53
N ALA A 355 -20.13 9.57 20.85
CA ALA A 355 -19.59 9.23 19.53
C ALA A 355 -18.92 7.84 19.54
N PRO A 356 -18.75 7.12 18.41
CA PRO A 356 -18.12 5.80 18.40
C PRO A 356 -16.70 5.80 19.01
N PRO A 357 -16.25 4.70 19.64
CA PRO A 357 -14.89 4.60 20.19
C PRO A 357 -13.81 4.74 19.13
N LEU A 358 -12.72 5.40 19.50
CA LEU A 358 -11.59 5.70 18.63
C LEU A 358 -10.46 4.69 18.84
N ASN A 359 -10.07 4.00 17.77
CA ASN A 359 -8.80 3.29 17.68
C ASN A 359 -7.90 3.98 16.66
N LEU A 360 -6.81 4.57 17.10
CA LEU A 360 -5.93 5.40 16.26
C LEU A 360 -4.47 5.01 16.46
N ILE A 361 -3.69 4.96 15.38
CA ILE A 361 -2.23 4.90 15.41
C ILE A 361 -1.69 6.12 14.65
N LEU A 362 -0.98 6.98 15.37
CA LEU A 362 -0.19 8.08 14.82
C LEU A 362 1.17 7.51 14.40
N TYR A 363 1.46 7.48 13.10
CA TYR A 363 2.70 6.89 12.60
C TYR A 363 3.49 7.84 11.72
N GLY A 364 4.79 7.61 11.62
CA GLY A 364 5.66 8.36 10.71
C GLY A 364 7.12 8.35 11.15
N PRO A 365 7.98 9.01 10.36
CA PRO A 365 9.41 9.14 10.66
C PRO A 365 9.67 9.76 12.05
N PRO A 366 10.86 9.57 12.63
CA PRO A 366 11.23 10.23 13.88
C PRO A 366 11.16 11.74 13.74
N GLY A 367 10.74 12.42 14.80
CA GLY A 367 10.71 13.88 14.84
C GLY A 367 9.56 14.57 14.08
N THR A 368 8.51 13.86 13.67
CA THR A 368 7.34 14.45 12.98
C THR A 368 6.24 14.94 13.92
N GLY A 369 6.50 14.97 15.24
CA GLY A 369 5.57 15.54 16.22
C GLY A 369 4.48 14.58 16.73
N LYS A 370 4.65 13.25 16.61
CA LYS A 370 3.68 12.25 17.08
C LYS A 370 3.33 12.42 18.57
N THR A 371 4.33 12.46 19.43
CA THR A 371 4.16 12.66 20.89
C THR A 371 3.59 14.03 21.22
N TYR A 372 3.98 15.08 20.47
CA TYR A 372 3.43 16.42 20.61
C TYR A 372 1.92 16.42 20.33
N ARG A 373 1.51 15.77 19.23
CA ARG A 373 0.11 15.66 18.84
C ARG A 373 -0.71 14.88 19.87
N LEU A 374 -0.16 13.77 20.37
CA LEU A 374 -0.78 12.99 21.44
C LEU A 374 -1.01 13.84 22.70
N LYS A 375 -0.02 14.67 23.08
CA LYS A 375 -0.07 15.57 24.24
C LYS A 375 -1.05 16.74 24.09
N ASN A 376 -1.15 17.35 22.91
CA ASN A 376 -1.94 18.56 22.74
C ASN A 376 -3.36 18.30 22.19
N ASP A 377 -3.53 17.34 21.29
CA ASP A 377 -4.81 17.13 20.62
C ASP A 377 -5.70 16.13 21.35
N TYR A 378 -5.09 15.14 22.04
CA TYR A 378 -5.80 13.97 22.58
C TYR A 378 -5.83 13.94 24.10
N LEU A 379 -4.68 14.03 24.76
CA LEU A 379 -4.56 13.99 26.24
C LEU A 379 -5.56 14.91 26.97
N PRO A 380 -5.76 16.19 26.56
CA PRO A 380 -6.69 17.09 27.25
C PRO A 380 -8.16 16.62 27.23
N ARG A 381 -8.57 15.79 26.25
CA ARG A 381 -9.94 15.27 26.14
C ARG A 381 -10.31 14.30 27.26
N TYR A 382 -9.30 13.73 27.91
CA TYR A 382 -9.45 12.69 28.95
C TYR A 382 -9.02 13.21 30.32
N ARG A 383 -8.93 14.53 30.50
CA ARG A 383 -8.71 15.18 31.80
C ARG A 383 -9.96 15.92 32.23
N ASP A 384 -10.28 15.86 33.51
CA ASP A 384 -11.22 16.79 34.18
C ASP A 384 -10.77 17.03 35.62
N GLU A 385 -11.57 17.79 36.38
CA GLU A 385 -11.30 18.11 37.79
C GLU A 385 -11.22 16.87 38.69
N ALA A 386 -11.80 15.73 38.26
CA ALA A 386 -11.74 14.46 38.99
C ALA A 386 -10.46 13.65 38.67
N GLY A 387 -9.65 14.11 37.70
CA GLY A 387 -8.35 13.55 37.36
C GLY A 387 -8.25 12.97 35.95
N ASP A 388 -7.24 12.12 35.76
CA ASP A 388 -6.90 11.54 34.46
C ASP A 388 -7.75 10.29 34.16
N ARG A 389 -8.61 10.38 33.14
CA ARG A 389 -9.41 9.27 32.58
C ARG A 389 -8.66 8.46 31.53
N PHE A 390 -7.33 8.49 31.55
CA PHE A 390 -6.51 7.70 30.65
C PHE A 390 -5.42 6.94 31.39
N GLU A 391 -4.82 5.98 30.70
CA GLU A 391 -3.57 5.33 31.08
C GLU A 391 -2.56 5.53 29.95
N PHE A 392 -1.28 5.73 30.29
CA PHE A 392 -0.20 5.88 29.32
C PHE A 392 0.83 4.78 29.53
N VAL A 393 1.14 4.03 28.47
CA VAL A 393 2.13 2.96 28.49
C VAL A 393 3.06 3.05 27.29
N THR A 394 4.26 2.51 27.44
CA THR A 394 5.24 2.39 26.35
C THR A 394 5.54 0.92 26.15
N PHE A 395 5.41 0.43 24.92
CA PHE A 395 5.73 -0.96 24.62
C PHE A 395 7.23 -1.12 24.39
N HIS A 396 7.79 -2.18 24.97
CA HIS A 396 9.16 -2.61 24.77
C HIS A 396 9.20 -4.13 24.59
N GLN A 397 10.35 -4.67 24.17
CA GLN A 397 10.47 -6.10 23.81
C GLN A 397 10.05 -7.05 24.95
N SER A 398 10.29 -6.67 26.20
CA SER A 398 9.91 -7.46 27.39
C SER A 398 8.50 -7.16 27.93
N TYR A 399 7.73 -6.26 27.33
CA TYR A 399 6.39 -5.93 27.81
C TYR A 399 5.42 -7.07 27.48
N ALA A 400 4.65 -7.54 28.45
CA ALA A 400 3.92 -8.80 28.35
C ALA A 400 2.44 -8.68 28.72
N TYR A 401 1.69 -9.75 28.43
CA TYR A 401 0.26 -9.87 28.75
C TYR A 401 0.01 -9.66 30.25
N GLU A 402 0.90 -10.17 31.10
CA GLU A 402 0.80 -10.14 32.55
C GLU A 402 0.83 -8.72 33.14
N ASP A 403 1.46 -7.77 32.45
CA ASP A 403 1.50 -6.36 32.85
C ASP A 403 0.33 -5.55 32.25
N PHE A 404 -0.17 -6.02 31.10
CA PHE A 404 -1.14 -5.30 30.30
C PHE A 404 -2.59 -5.67 30.63
N VAL A 405 -2.89 -6.95 30.82
CA VAL A 405 -4.24 -7.48 31.01
C VAL A 405 -4.44 -7.97 32.43
N GLU A 406 -3.77 -9.05 32.83
CA GLU A 406 -3.68 -9.54 34.21
C GLU A 406 -2.58 -10.59 34.34
N GLY A 407 -1.98 -10.67 35.51
CA GLY A 407 -0.89 -11.60 35.77
C GLY A 407 -0.80 -12.02 37.22
N ILE A 408 -0.22 -13.20 37.46
CA ILE A 408 0.04 -13.69 38.80
C ILE A 408 1.24 -12.94 39.38
N ARG A 409 1.12 -12.44 40.61
CA ARG A 409 2.19 -11.78 41.36
C ARG A 409 2.31 -12.42 42.75
N PRO A 410 3.54 -12.69 43.23
CA PRO A 410 3.74 -13.17 44.59
C PRO A 410 3.47 -12.03 45.58
N VAL A 411 2.75 -12.33 46.65
CA VAL A 411 2.49 -11.44 47.78
C VAL A 411 2.90 -12.16 49.06
N THR A 412 3.56 -11.44 49.96
CA THR A 412 3.95 -12.00 51.26
C THR A 412 2.95 -11.55 52.31
N GLU A 413 2.14 -12.48 52.82
CA GLU A 413 1.24 -12.25 53.94
C GLU A 413 1.68 -13.12 55.12
N ASN A 414 1.97 -12.50 56.28
CA ASN A 414 2.43 -13.18 57.49
C ASN A 414 3.66 -14.10 57.29
N GLY A 415 4.57 -13.75 56.37
CA GLY A 415 5.76 -14.53 56.05
C GLY A 415 5.54 -15.72 55.11
N VAL A 416 4.31 -15.93 54.64
CA VAL A 416 3.96 -16.95 53.63
C VAL A 416 3.81 -16.27 52.27
N VAL A 417 4.46 -16.82 51.24
CA VAL A 417 4.28 -16.36 49.85
C VAL A 417 2.99 -16.95 49.30
N THR A 418 2.02 -16.10 49.00
CA THR A 418 0.80 -16.41 48.27
C THR A 418 0.87 -15.82 46.87
N TYR A 419 0.07 -16.35 45.95
CA TYR A 419 0.01 -15.88 44.56
C TYR A 419 -1.34 -15.22 44.31
N GLU A 420 -1.32 -13.95 43.95
CA GLU A 420 -2.52 -13.16 43.67
C GLU A 420 -2.57 -12.82 42.18
N VAL A 421 -3.77 -12.91 41.57
CA VAL A 421 -4.00 -12.40 40.22
C VAL A 421 -4.21 -10.90 40.30
N ARG A 422 -3.32 -10.12 39.68
CA ARG A 422 -3.40 -8.66 39.66
C ARG A 422 -3.84 -8.14 38.29
N PRO A 423 -4.78 -7.18 38.24
CA PRO A 423 -5.22 -6.58 37.00
C PRO A 423 -4.11 -5.70 36.39
N GLY A 424 -3.86 -5.88 35.11
CA GLY A 424 -2.97 -5.06 34.29
C GLY A 424 -3.59 -3.72 33.88
N VAL A 425 -2.84 -2.91 33.14
CA VAL A 425 -3.23 -1.52 32.82
C VAL A 425 -4.55 -1.41 32.05
N LEU A 426 -4.78 -2.26 31.05
CA LEU A 426 -5.99 -2.24 30.21
C LEU A 426 -7.20 -2.66 31.04
N LYS A 427 -7.07 -3.70 31.86
CA LYS A 427 -8.15 -4.19 32.72
C LYS A 427 -8.58 -3.11 33.72
N ARG A 428 -7.62 -2.50 34.42
CA ARG A 428 -7.90 -1.38 35.35
C ARG A 428 -8.60 -0.22 34.65
N LEU A 429 -8.14 0.19 33.46
CA LEU A 429 -8.79 1.25 32.69
C LEU A 429 -10.24 0.90 32.33
N CYS A 430 -10.48 -0.33 31.86
CA CYS A 430 -11.82 -0.80 31.52
C CYS A 430 -12.74 -0.84 32.73
N ASP A 431 -12.25 -1.25 33.90
CA ASP A 431 -13.04 -1.25 35.14
C ASP A 431 -13.40 0.17 35.60
N ARG A 432 -12.53 1.15 35.40
CA ARG A 432 -12.88 2.56 35.61
C ARG A 432 -13.93 3.02 34.59
N ALA A 433 -13.78 2.67 33.33
CA ALA A 433 -14.72 3.02 32.26
C ALA A 433 -16.12 2.42 32.49
N ARG A 434 -16.21 1.22 33.09
CA ARG A 434 -17.48 0.60 33.51
C ARG A 434 -18.21 1.40 34.58
N ARG A 435 -17.48 2.01 35.52
CA ARG A 435 -18.06 2.81 36.62
C ARG A 435 -18.51 4.21 36.20
N ALA A 436 -18.14 4.66 35.00
CA ALA A 436 -18.49 5.98 34.47
C ALA A 436 -18.90 5.87 32.98
N PRO A 437 -20.06 5.25 32.69
CA PRO A 437 -20.50 4.92 31.33
C PRO A 437 -20.79 6.16 30.45
N ASP A 438 -21.03 7.32 31.05
CA ASP A 438 -21.25 8.61 30.41
C ASP A 438 -19.95 9.35 30.04
N LYS A 439 -18.79 8.85 30.50
CA LYS A 439 -17.48 9.46 30.28
C LYS A 439 -16.63 8.63 29.33
N ARG A 440 -15.79 9.32 28.56
CA ARG A 440 -14.76 8.73 27.69
C ARG A 440 -13.46 8.49 28.45
N PHE A 441 -12.84 7.34 28.18
CA PHE A 441 -11.56 6.91 28.73
C PHE A 441 -10.59 6.60 27.59
N ALA A 442 -9.28 6.72 27.81
CA ALA A 442 -8.28 6.42 26.77
C ALA A 442 -7.12 5.56 27.27
N LEU A 443 -6.64 4.69 26.41
CA LEU A 443 -5.34 4.03 26.55
C LEU A 443 -4.38 4.61 25.52
N PHE A 444 -3.32 5.25 26.00
CA PHE A 444 -2.23 5.75 25.17
C PHE A 444 -1.08 4.75 25.15
N ILE A 445 -0.65 4.34 23.94
CA ILE A 445 0.42 3.35 23.75
C ILE A 445 1.54 3.97 22.91
N ASP A 446 2.61 4.37 23.57
CA ASP A 446 3.81 4.84 22.88
C ASP A 446 4.60 3.64 22.34
N GLU A 447 5.20 3.82 21.16
CA GLU A 447 6.03 2.81 20.49
C GLU A 447 5.34 1.45 20.36
N ILE A 448 4.07 1.45 19.95
CA ILE A 448 3.21 0.26 19.92
C ILE A 448 3.85 -0.91 19.15
N ASN A 449 4.69 -0.63 18.17
CA ASN A 449 5.35 -1.64 17.36
C ASN A 449 6.55 -2.31 18.07
N ARG A 450 7.16 -1.72 19.11
CA ARG A 450 8.35 -2.29 19.79
C ARG A 450 8.08 -3.52 20.66
N GLY A 451 6.82 -3.80 20.97
CA GLY A 451 6.39 -5.03 21.64
C GLY A 451 5.76 -6.03 20.69
N ASN A 452 5.69 -7.31 21.09
CA ASN A 452 4.87 -8.29 20.37
C ASN A 452 3.39 -8.03 20.67
N VAL A 453 2.77 -7.13 19.91
CA VAL A 453 1.41 -6.65 20.15
C VAL A 453 0.39 -7.80 20.20
N ALA A 454 0.52 -8.80 19.34
CA ALA A 454 -0.37 -9.97 19.37
C ALA A 454 -0.29 -10.72 20.71
N LYS A 455 0.93 -10.92 21.23
CA LYS A 455 1.15 -11.56 22.54
C LYS A 455 0.69 -10.69 23.71
N ILE A 456 0.92 -9.38 23.65
CA ILE A 456 0.54 -8.43 24.70
C ILE A 456 -0.98 -8.34 24.85
N PHE A 457 -1.70 -8.24 23.72
CA PHE A 457 -3.17 -8.14 23.74
C PHE A 457 -3.86 -9.50 23.91
N GLY A 458 -3.19 -10.61 23.59
CA GLY A 458 -3.75 -11.96 23.71
C GLY A 458 -5.11 -12.09 23.01
N GLU A 459 -6.08 -12.63 23.72
CA GLU A 459 -7.48 -12.78 23.30
C GLU A 459 -8.23 -11.44 23.14
N LEU A 460 -7.78 -10.38 23.82
CA LEU A 460 -8.42 -9.07 23.80
C LEU A 460 -8.20 -8.32 22.49
N ILE A 461 -7.27 -8.79 21.65
CA ILE A 461 -7.02 -8.20 20.34
C ILE A 461 -8.30 -8.13 19.48
N THR A 462 -9.21 -9.12 19.63
CA THR A 462 -10.50 -9.15 18.94
C THR A 462 -11.48 -8.14 19.53
N LEU A 463 -11.44 -7.94 20.84
CA LEU A 463 -12.33 -7.04 21.58
C LEU A 463 -12.00 -5.55 21.35
N LEU A 464 -10.85 -5.25 20.74
CA LEU A 464 -10.54 -3.90 20.30
C LEU A 464 -11.43 -3.43 19.16
N GLU A 465 -12.00 -4.31 18.34
CA GLU A 465 -12.90 -3.95 17.24
C GLU A 465 -14.14 -3.22 17.77
N VAL A 466 -14.50 -2.10 17.12
CA VAL A 466 -15.56 -1.20 17.60
C VAL A 466 -16.91 -1.91 17.77
N ASP A 467 -17.25 -2.83 16.86
CA ASP A 467 -18.49 -3.62 16.90
C ASP A 467 -18.44 -4.78 17.90
N LYS A 468 -17.25 -5.16 18.39
CA LYS A 468 -17.06 -6.22 19.38
C LYS A 468 -16.99 -5.71 20.82
N ARG A 469 -16.99 -4.38 21.02
CA ARG A 469 -16.99 -3.77 22.35
C ARG A 469 -18.34 -3.90 23.04
N ILE A 470 -18.29 -4.12 24.35
CA ILE A 470 -19.50 -4.18 25.17
C ILE A 470 -20.04 -2.77 25.40
N ARG A 471 -21.37 -2.65 25.40
CA ARG A 471 -22.08 -1.48 25.86
C ARG A 471 -22.59 -1.76 27.26
N ILE A 472 -22.52 -0.74 28.10
CA ILE A 472 -22.83 -0.83 29.52
C ILE A 472 -23.98 0.13 29.86
N ASP A 473 -24.79 -0.24 30.83
CA ASP A 473 -25.85 0.60 31.38
C ASP A 473 -25.31 1.59 32.43
N ALA A 474 -26.20 2.42 32.97
CA ALA A 474 -25.86 3.41 34.00
C ALA A 474 -25.33 2.78 35.30
N SER A 475 -25.60 1.49 35.54
CA SER A 475 -25.12 0.73 36.70
C SER A 475 -23.78 0.03 36.43
N GLY A 476 -23.22 0.18 35.22
CA GLY A 476 -21.95 -0.43 34.81
C GLY A 476 -22.07 -1.89 34.35
N ASN A 477 -23.28 -2.42 34.20
CA ASN A 477 -23.53 -3.77 33.73
C ASN A 477 -23.64 -3.82 32.21
N ARG A 478 -23.25 -4.94 31.59
CA ARG A 478 -23.41 -5.15 30.15
C ARG A 478 -24.89 -5.11 29.76
N LEU A 479 -25.23 -4.30 28.76
CA LEU A 479 -26.59 -4.25 28.20
C LEU A 479 -26.96 -5.61 27.61
N ALA A 480 -28.14 -6.14 27.98
CA ALA A 480 -28.62 -7.44 27.49
C ALA A 480 -28.76 -7.49 25.95
N SER A 481 -29.12 -6.36 25.34
CA SER A 481 -29.24 -6.19 23.88
C SER A 481 -27.90 -5.98 23.16
N CYS A 482 -26.78 -5.89 23.89
CA CYS A 482 -25.48 -5.65 23.29
C CYS A 482 -24.96 -6.90 22.56
N LYS A 483 -24.61 -6.74 21.28
CA LYS A 483 -23.93 -7.76 20.46
C LYS A 483 -22.41 -7.83 20.71
N GLY A 484 -21.87 -6.99 21.59
CA GLY A 484 -20.46 -6.97 21.97
C GLY A 484 -20.02 -8.26 22.65
N LEU A 485 -18.77 -8.63 22.46
CA LEU A 485 -18.22 -9.91 22.91
C LEU A 485 -17.56 -9.79 24.28
N GLU A 486 -17.58 -10.90 25.01
CA GLU A 486 -16.79 -11.10 26.22
C GLU A 486 -15.97 -12.38 26.05
N VAL A 487 -14.78 -12.39 26.65
CA VAL A 487 -13.91 -13.57 26.72
C VAL A 487 -13.71 -13.94 28.18
N THR A 488 -13.36 -15.20 28.43
CA THR A 488 -12.97 -15.65 29.77
C THR A 488 -11.46 -15.48 29.92
N LEU A 489 -11.05 -14.65 30.88
CA LEU A 489 -9.63 -14.39 31.13
C LEU A 489 -8.96 -15.64 31.76
N PRO A 490 -7.74 -16.01 31.34
CA PRO A 490 -7.13 -17.28 31.69
C PRO A 490 -6.66 -17.37 33.15
N TYR A 491 -6.28 -16.26 33.78
CA TYR A 491 -5.75 -16.28 35.14
C TYR A 491 -6.87 -16.17 36.19
N SER A 492 -7.81 -15.24 36.01
CA SER A 492 -8.91 -15.01 36.95
C SER A 492 -10.16 -15.85 36.69
N GLY A 493 -10.37 -16.34 35.46
CA GLY A 493 -11.62 -16.96 35.04
C GLY A 493 -12.78 -15.98 34.84
N GLU A 494 -12.54 -14.67 34.98
CA GLU A 494 -13.55 -13.63 34.85
C GLU A 494 -14.01 -13.47 33.39
N ARG A 495 -15.31 -13.18 33.18
CA ARG A 495 -15.79 -12.71 31.87
C ARG A 495 -15.44 -11.24 31.68
N PHE A 496 -14.74 -10.95 30.60
CA PHE A 496 -14.23 -9.61 30.32
C PHE A 496 -14.56 -9.15 28.90
N GLY A 497 -15.16 -7.97 28.80
CA GLY A 497 -15.36 -7.23 27.55
C GLY A 497 -14.76 -5.82 27.63
N VAL A 498 -14.23 -5.32 26.51
CA VAL A 498 -13.73 -3.94 26.40
C VAL A 498 -14.92 -2.98 26.25
N PRO A 499 -15.10 -1.98 27.13
CA PRO A 499 -16.22 -1.03 27.05
C PRO A 499 -16.16 -0.11 25.83
N ALA A 500 -17.33 0.22 25.27
CA ALA A 500 -17.47 1.10 24.11
C ALA A 500 -17.10 2.57 24.37
N ASN A 501 -16.92 2.96 25.64
CA ASN A 501 -16.46 4.29 26.07
C ASN A 501 -14.94 4.37 26.31
N VAL A 502 -14.18 3.31 26.01
CA VAL A 502 -12.71 3.33 25.97
C VAL A 502 -12.25 3.68 24.55
N ASP A 503 -11.19 4.48 24.42
CA ASP A 503 -10.47 4.78 23.18
C ASP A 503 -9.04 4.24 23.29
N VAL A 504 -8.41 3.85 22.18
CA VAL A 504 -7.04 3.35 22.15
C VAL A 504 -6.24 4.12 21.11
N ILE A 505 -5.21 4.84 21.56
CA ILE A 505 -4.42 5.75 20.73
C ILE A 505 -2.94 5.39 20.86
N GLY A 506 -2.33 4.92 19.78
CA GLY A 506 -0.92 4.53 19.74
C GLY A 506 -0.05 5.48 18.94
N THR A 507 1.27 5.48 19.21
CA THR A 507 2.28 6.05 18.32
C THR A 507 3.15 4.95 17.72
N MET A 508 3.66 5.16 16.52
CA MET A 508 4.54 4.21 15.83
C MET A 508 5.65 4.93 15.08
N ASN A 509 6.90 4.57 15.36
CA ASN A 509 8.05 4.98 14.55
C ASN A 509 8.21 4.01 13.36
N THR A 510 8.28 4.57 12.16
CA THR A 510 8.36 3.77 10.91
C THR A 510 9.77 3.55 10.38
N ALA A 511 10.76 4.28 10.89
CA ALA A 511 12.16 4.13 10.48
C ALA A 511 12.83 2.88 11.09
N ASP A 512 12.31 2.39 12.22
CA ASP A 512 12.89 1.27 12.97
C ASP A 512 12.67 -0.07 12.24
N ARG A 513 13.68 -0.52 11.47
CA ARG A 513 13.68 -1.79 10.73
C ARG A 513 13.78 -3.04 11.62
N SER A 514 14.18 -2.88 12.89
CA SER A 514 14.33 -3.95 13.90
C SER A 514 13.01 -4.38 14.53
N ILE A 515 11.89 -3.81 14.09
CA ILE A 515 10.60 -3.96 14.73
C ILE A 515 9.69 -4.94 13.95
N ALA A 516 8.97 -5.78 14.69
CA ALA A 516 7.92 -6.63 14.14
C ALA A 516 6.88 -5.77 13.40
N LEU A 517 6.67 -6.07 12.11
CA LEU A 517 5.59 -5.48 11.33
C LEU A 517 4.27 -5.69 12.08
N LEU A 518 3.50 -4.61 12.28
CA LEU A 518 2.18 -4.71 12.90
C LEU A 518 1.33 -5.70 12.09
N ASP A 519 0.85 -6.77 12.73
CA ASP A 519 0.07 -7.80 12.06
C ASP A 519 -1.13 -7.17 11.33
N SER A 520 -1.43 -7.69 10.14
CA SER A 520 -2.66 -7.44 9.38
C SER A 520 -3.92 -7.44 10.26
N ALA A 521 -3.97 -8.30 11.27
CA ALA A 521 -5.05 -8.39 12.23
C ALA A 521 -5.18 -7.12 13.08
N LEU A 522 -4.08 -6.49 13.50
CA LEU A 522 -4.12 -5.19 14.19
C LEU A 522 -4.40 -4.06 13.21
N ARG A 523 -3.81 -4.11 12.01
CA ARG A 523 -3.96 -3.04 11.02
C ARG A 523 -5.42 -2.76 10.62
N ARG A 524 -6.28 -3.78 10.62
CA ARG A 524 -7.73 -3.61 10.37
C ARG A 524 -8.52 -3.01 11.55
N ARG A 525 -7.94 -2.98 12.76
CA ARG A 525 -8.61 -2.59 14.02
C ARG A 525 -8.30 -1.17 14.45
N PHE A 526 -7.29 -0.56 13.85
CA PHE A 526 -6.86 0.81 14.08
C PHE A 526 -7.02 1.63 12.82
N ARG A 527 -7.45 2.88 12.98
CA ARG A 527 -7.23 3.93 11.98
C ARG A 527 -5.77 4.33 12.03
N PHE A 528 -5.13 4.47 10.88
CA PHE A 528 -3.75 4.93 10.79
C PHE A 528 -3.74 6.37 10.28
N GLU A 529 -3.03 7.24 10.99
CA GLU A 529 -2.84 8.63 10.61
C GLU A 529 -1.35 8.92 10.50
N GLU A 530 -0.92 9.27 9.29
CA GLU A 530 0.47 9.55 8.99
C GLU A 530 0.84 10.99 9.41
N LEU A 531 1.96 11.13 10.10
CA LEU A 531 2.61 12.40 10.38
C LEU A 531 3.88 12.47 9.56
N THR A 532 3.83 13.24 8.47
CA THR A 532 4.97 13.52 7.60
C THR A 532 5.83 14.67 8.15
N PRO A 533 7.10 14.78 7.71
CA PRO A 533 7.88 15.99 7.93
C PRO A 533 7.14 17.23 7.40
N LYS A 534 7.32 18.37 8.07
CA LYS A 534 6.65 19.64 7.77
C LYS A 534 7.66 20.80 7.75
N PRO A 535 8.44 20.94 6.66
CA PRO A 535 9.42 22.02 6.55
C PRO A 535 8.82 23.42 6.68
N GLU A 536 7.54 23.59 6.33
CA GLU A 536 6.81 24.86 6.44
C GLU A 536 6.71 25.41 7.87
N LEU A 537 6.90 24.57 8.89
CA LEU A 537 6.96 24.97 10.30
C LEU A 537 8.30 25.60 10.71
N LEU A 538 9.30 25.54 9.83
CA LEU A 538 10.63 26.10 10.05
C LEU A 538 10.74 27.49 9.41
N GLY A 539 11.47 28.36 10.10
CA GLY A 539 11.90 29.66 9.60
C GLY A 539 13.42 29.71 9.49
N PRO A 540 13.97 30.75 8.83
CA PRO A 540 15.41 30.91 8.71
C PRO A 540 16.05 31.28 10.05
N ILE A 541 17.35 31.03 10.17
CA ILE A 541 18.20 31.51 11.26
C ILE A 541 19.33 32.39 10.71
N ASP A 542 19.98 33.16 11.57
CA ASP A 542 21.16 33.95 11.25
C ASP A 542 22.44 33.12 11.44
N ASP A 543 23.42 33.30 10.55
CA ASP A 543 24.73 32.64 10.63
C ASP A 543 25.72 33.28 11.59
N GLY A 544 25.37 34.44 12.18
CA GLY A 544 26.24 35.28 12.99
C GLY A 544 26.84 36.46 12.24
N GLU A 545 26.74 36.49 10.91
CA GLU A 545 27.24 37.53 10.02
C GLU A 545 26.10 38.31 9.32
N GLY A 546 24.84 38.01 9.65
CA GLY A 546 23.68 38.66 9.03
C GLY A 546 23.13 37.93 7.80
N ASN A 547 23.66 36.76 7.44
CA ASN A 547 23.19 36.00 6.29
C ASN A 547 22.23 34.87 6.72
N PRO A 548 21.08 34.70 6.05
CA PRO A 548 20.11 33.69 6.43
C PRO A 548 20.60 32.26 6.11
N ILE A 549 20.22 31.31 6.97
CA ILE A 549 20.25 29.88 6.70
C ILE A 549 18.80 29.38 6.67
N ASP A 550 18.36 28.85 5.53
CA ASP A 550 16.98 28.40 5.33
C ASP A 550 16.80 26.96 5.82
N LEU A 551 16.37 26.82 7.08
CA LEU A 551 16.10 25.50 7.69
C LEU A 551 14.96 24.74 7.00
N ARG A 552 14.02 25.44 6.38
CA ARG A 552 12.92 24.81 5.63
C ARG A 552 13.48 24.15 4.38
N GLU A 553 14.26 24.89 3.60
CA GLU A 553 14.82 24.37 2.36
C GLU A 553 15.87 23.29 2.63
N LEU A 554 16.68 23.46 3.67
CA LEU A 554 17.61 22.45 4.16
C LEU A 554 16.92 21.11 4.45
N LEU A 555 15.86 21.12 5.28
CA LEU A 555 15.12 19.90 5.60
C LEU A 555 14.47 19.29 4.35
N ARG A 556 13.92 20.12 3.47
CA ARG A 556 13.27 19.67 2.22
C ARG A 556 14.26 18.92 1.33
N VAL A 557 15.41 19.54 1.03
CA VAL A 557 16.43 18.95 0.14
C VAL A 557 17.05 17.69 0.75
N MET A 558 17.34 17.69 2.05
CA MET A 558 17.82 16.47 2.73
C MET A 558 16.80 15.33 2.63
N ASN A 559 15.52 15.62 2.85
CA ASN A 559 14.46 14.61 2.76
C ASN A 559 14.19 14.11 1.34
N ASP A 560 14.32 14.97 0.31
CA ASP A 560 14.24 14.55 -1.09
C ASP A 560 15.36 13.55 -1.42
N ARG A 561 16.58 13.82 -0.96
CA ARG A 561 17.73 12.90 -1.12
C ARG A 561 17.53 11.61 -0.33
N LEU A 562 17.14 11.70 0.94
CA LEU A 562 16.87 10.53 1.79
C LEU A 562 15.79 9.64 1.21
N SER A 563 14.65 10.19 0.78
CA SER A 563 13.56 9.40 0.19
C SER A 563 13.92 8.80 -1.18
N ARG A 564 14.91 9.35 -1.88
CA ARG A 564 15.43 8.80 -3.13
C ARG A 564 16.43 7.66 -2.91
N LEU A 565 17.26 7.74 -1.89
CA LEU A 565 18.31 6.77 -1.58
C LEU A 565 17.81 5.64 -0.64
N LEU A 566 16.88 5.96 0.24
CA LEU A 566 16.24 5.07 1.22
C LEU A 566 14.73 4.99 0.97
N HIS A 567 13.97 4.55 1.97
CA HIS A 567 12.50 4.60 1.97
C HIS A 567 12.00 5.94 2.53
N ARG A 568 10.83 6.41 2.09
CA ARG A 568 10.22 7.67 2.58
C ARG A 568 10.01 7.70 4.11
N ASP A 569 9.89 6.54 4.73
CA ASP A 569 9.70 6.39 6.19
C ASP A 569 10.99 6.63 7.00
N GLN A 570 12.14 6.77 6.32
CA GLN A 570 13.47 7.06 6.89
C GLN A 570 13.88 8.52 6.62
N THR A 571 12.91 9.44 6.59
CA THR A 571 13.13 10.87 6.46
C THR A 571 13.29 11.55 7.82
N LEU A 572 13.89 12.73 7.84
CA LEU A 572 14.03 13.57 9.03
C LEU A 572 12.74 14.33 9.30
N GLY A 573 12.29 14.32 10.56
CA GLY A 573 11.20 15.17 11.01
C GLY A 573 11.61 16.62 11.25
N HIS A 574 10.64 17.53 11.30
CA HIS A 574 10.91 18.95 11.55
C HIS A 574 11.38 19.25 12.98
N SER A 575 11.14 18.35 13.95
CA SER A 575 11.53 18.59 15.34
C SER A 575 13.02 18.75 15.55
N TYR A 576 13.87 18.15 14.70
CA TYR A 576 15.32 18.32 14.75
C TYR A 576 15.73 19.79 14.62
N PHE A 577 14.98 20.57 13.83
CA PHE A 577 15.30 21.97 13.54
C PHE A 577 14.35 22.97 14.23
N TYR A 578 13.22 22.52 14.77
CA TYR A 578 12.15 23.40 15.28
C TYR A 578 12.59 24.38 16.37
N HIS A 579 13.51 23.94 17.23
CA HIS A 579 14.02 24.75 18.34
C HIS A 579 15.33 25.47 18.05
N VAL A 580 15.92 25.28 16.86
CA VAL A 580 17.18 25.93 16.48
C VAL A 580 16.93 27.42 16.24
N LYS A 581 17.69 28.27 16.94
CA LYS A 581 17.62 29.73 16.87
C LYS A 581 18.92 30.41 16.44
N SER A 582 20.04 29.68 16.43
CA SER A 582 21.34 30.19 16.03
C SER A 582 22.16 29.14 15.28
N PHE A 583 23.16 29.58 14.53
CA PHE A 583 24.07 28.66 13.85
C PHE A 583 24.81 27.72 14.80
N ASP A 584 25.19 28.20 16.00
CA ASP A 584 25.82 27.35 17.02
C ASP A 584 24.91 26.21 17.53
N GLU A 585 23.60 26.42 17.54
CA GLU A 585 22.64 25.35 17.82
C GLU A 585 22.49 24.41 16.62
N LEU A 586 22.44 24.95 15.40
CA LEU A 586 22.35 24.15 14.17
C LEU A 586 23.56 23.22 14.01
N ARG A 587 24.76 23.75 14.26
CA ARG A 587 26.04 23.05 14.26
C ARG A 587 26.02 21.84 15.20
N ARG A 588 25.52 22.04 16.43
CA ARG A 588 25.33 20.97 17.42
C ARG A 588 24.33 19.92 16.96
N VAL A 589 23.19 20.34 16.40
CA VAL A 589 22.18 19.43 15.84
C VAL A 589 22.78 18.59 14.72
N PHE A 590 23.55 19.18 13.82
CA PHE A 590 24.20 18.45 12.74
C PHE A 590 25.19 17.40 13.25
N ALA A 591 26.10 17.81 14.14
CA ALA A 591 27.14 16.93 14.67
C ALA A 591 26.60 15.79 15.54
N ARG A 592 25.57 16.06 16.36
CA ARG A 592 25.14 15.14 17.43
C ARG A 592 23.84 14.41 17.16
N GLU A 593 23.05 14.86 16.19
CA GLU A 593 21.75 14.26 15.89
C GLU A 593 21.64 13.84 14.42
N ILE A 594 21.92 14.75 13.48
CA ILE A 594 21.75 14.47 12.05
C ILE A 594 22.80 13.49 11.52
N LEU A 595 24.09 13.72 11.78
CA LEU A 595 25.15 12.81 11.31
C LEU A 595 25.02 11.40 11.91
N PRO A 596 24.81 11.23 13.24
CA PRO A 596 24.52 9.91 13.81
C PRO A 596 23.27 9.25 13.22
N PHE A 597 22.20 10.01 12.96
CA PHE A 597 21.02 9.47 12.28
C PHE A 597 21.35 8.96 10.87
N LEU A 598 22.15 9.70 10.10
CA LEU A 598 22.56 9.28 8.76
C LEU A 598 23.45 8.02 8.80
N GLN A 599 24.36 7.93 9.78
CA GLN A 599 25.18 6.73 10.01
C GLN A 599 24.32 5.49 10.23
N GLU A 600 23.34 5.59 11.13
CA GLU A 600 22.42 4.49 11.42
C GLU A 600 21.55 4.15 10.20
N ALA A 601 21.02 5.17 9.51
CA ALA A 601 20.12 4.99 8.38
C ALA A 601 20.79 4.31 7.17
N PHE A 602 22.08 4.57 6.97
CA PHE A 602 22.89 4.03 5.87
C PHE A 602 23.82 2.88 6.26
N TYR A 603 23.79 2.41 7.51
CA TYR A 603 24.70 1.37 8.01
C TYR A 603 26.17 1.69 7.73
N ASP A 604 26.59 2.92 8.03
CA ASP A 604 27.94 3.43 7.79
C ASP A 604 28.36 3.47 6.29
N ASP A 605 27.41 3.48 5.33
CA ASP A 605 27.70 3.78 3.93
C ASP A 605 27.95 5.28 3.73
N TRP A 606 29.18 5.69 4.04
CA TRP A 606 29.64 7.08 3.97
C TRP A 606 29.54 7.71 2.58
N ARG A 607 29.58 6.92 1.50
CA ARG A 607 29.40 7.46 0.14
C ARG A 607 27.97 7.97 -0.05
N GLN A 608 26.98 7.23 0.45
CA GLN A 608 25.58 7.66 0.41
C GLN A 608 25.32 8.87 1.31
N ILE A 609 25.92 8.88 2.51
CA ILE A 609 25.85 10.03 3.43
C ILE A 609 26.37 11.29 2.75
N ARG A 610 27.52 11.21 2.07
CA ARG A 610 28.09 12.32 1.28
C ARG A 610 27.15 12.85 0.20
N TYR A 611 26.36 11.98 -0.46
CA TYR A 611 25.35 12.43 -1.41
C TYR A 611 24.21 13.21 -0.73
N VAL A 612 23.77 12.79 0.45
CA VAL A 612 22.74 13.52 1.22
C VAL A 612 23.26 14.92 1.61
N LEU A 613 24.53 15.02 1.99
CA LEU A 613 25.19 16.25 2.45
C LEU A 613 25.81 17.10 1.33
N ALA A 614 25.71 16.67 0.06
CA ALA A 614 26.37 17.33 -1.07
C ALA A 614 27.89 17.52 -0.87
N ASP A 615 28.60 16.47 -0.46
CA ASP A 615 30.06 16.49 -0.23
C ASP A 615 30.89 16.11 -1.47
N GLN A 616 30.29 15.55 -2.53
CA GLN A 616 31.03 14.88 -3.62
C GLN A 616 31.83 15.79 -4.57
N ALA A 617 31.56 17.10 -4.58
CA ALA A 617 32.11 18.03 -5.58
C ALA A 617 32.32 19.44 -5.01
N VAL A 618 32.76 19.53 -3.75
CA VAL A 618 33.10 20.80 -3.10
C VAL A 618 34.47 20.74 -2.44
N GLU A 619 35.04 21.91 -2.19
CA GLU A 619 36.31 22.05 -1.45
C GLU A 619 36.26 21.35 -0.09
N GLU A 620 37.40 20.84 0.37
CA GLU A 620 37.51 19.99 1.57
C GLU A 620 37.01 20.70 2.84
N GLU A 621 37.17 22.02 2.92
CA GLU A 621 36.70 22.87 4.01
C GLU A 621 35.17 22.92 4.12
N LEU A 622 34.47 22.65 3.01
CA LEU A 622 33.01 22.60 2.96
C LEU A 622 32.46 21.20 3.16
N GLN A 623 33.30 20.16 3.20
CA GLN A 623 32.84 18.77 3.34
C GLN A 623 32.54 18.42 4.80
N LEU A 624 31.31 17.94 5.06
CA LEU A 624 30.92 17.43 6.36
C LEU A 624 31.43 16.00 6.58
N VAL A 625 31.51 15.21 5.51
CA VAL A 625 32.19 13.92 5.47
C VAL A 625 33.23 13.92 4.35
N ARG A 626 34.50 13.84 4.74
CA ARG A 626 35.65 13.84 3.84
C ARG A 626 35.97 12.44 3.36
N ALA A 627 36.28 12.29 2.09
CA ALA A 627 36.80 11.04 1.53
C ALA A 627 38.31 11.12 1.42
N LEU A 628 39.01 10.23 2.11
CA LEU A 628 40.45 10.13 2.13
C LEU A 628 40.89 8.91 1.34
N THR A 629 41.83 9.09 0.41
CA THR A 629 42.45 7.95 -0.28
C THR A 629 43.43 7.27 0.66
N GLN A 630 43.26 5.97 0.88
CA GLN A 630 44.19 5.15 1.64
C GLN A 630 45.10 4.41 0.69
N SER A 631 46.35 4.87 0.59
CA SER A 631 47.36 4.17 -0.21
C SER A 631 47.78 2.88 0.47
N ALA A 632 47.55 1.74 -0.19
CA ALA A 632 47.97 0.43 0.30
C ALA A 632 49.49 0.35 0.43
N ALA A 633 50.22 1.00 -0.48
CA ALA A 633 51.68 1.06 -0.44
C ALA A 633 52.23 1.78 0.81
N VAL A 634 51.49 2.78 1.32
CA VAL A 634 51.87 3.53 2.53
C VAL A 634 51.51 2.75 3.80
N LEU A 635 50.29 2.19 3.86
CA LEU A 635 49.78 1.49 5.04
C LEU A 635 50.37 0.09 5.20
N PHE A 636 50.61 -0.60 4.09
CA PHE A 636 51.08 -1.97 4.03
C PHE A 636 52.29 -2.11 3.10
N PRO A 637 53.44 -1.50 3.42
CA PRO A 637 54.61 -1.40 2.52
C PRO A 637 55.27 -2.75 2.17
N LYS A 638 54.81 -3.86 2.77
CA LYS A 638 55.29 -5.22 2.53
C LYS A 638 54.22 -6.17 2.00
N ALA A 639 52.99 -5.70 1.79
CA ALA A 639 51.90 -6.52 1.25
C ALA A 639 52.01 -6.63 -0.28
N ASP A 640 51.49 -7.72 -0.84
CA ASP A 640 51.39 -7.90 -2.28
C ASP A 640 50.31 -6.94 -2.84
N PRO A 641 50.65 -6.04 -3.79
CA PRO A 641 49.69 -5.12 -4.40
C PRO A 641 48.54 -5.81 -5.15
N THR A 642 48.68 -7.09 -5.48
CA THR A 642 47.61 -7.90 -6.09
C THR A 642 46.61 -8.46 -5.07
N GLU A 643 46.98 -8.48 -3.78
CA GLU A 643 46.11 -8.93 -2.68
C GLU A 643 45.40 -7.77 -1.99
N ILE A 644 46.08 -6.63 -1.82
CA ILE A 644 45.55 -5.44 -1.13
C ILE A 644 45.81 -4.19 -1.99
N GLY A 645 44.75 -3.65 -2.58
CA GLY A 645 44.76 -2.40 -3.35
C GLY A 645 44.42 -1.18 -2.51
N ASP A 646 44.51 0.01 -3.12
CA ASP A 646 44.14 1.26 -2.48
C ASP A 646 42.66 1.25 -2.03
N GLY A 647 42.41 1.84 -0.87
CA GLY A 647 41.10 1.93 -0.25
C GLY A 647 40.62 3.36 -0.12
N GLU A 648 39.40 3.52 0.38
CA GLU A 648 38.86 4.80 0.82
C GLU A 648 38.54 4.72 2.32
N ALA A 649 38.94 5.77 3.05
CA ALA A 649 38.47 6.04 4.39
C ALA A 649 37.62 7.31 4.40
N PHE A 650 36.79 7.43 5.43
CA PHE A 650 35.95 8.60 5.62
C PHE A 650 36.21 9.22 6.97
N GLU A 651 36.26 10.55 7.01
CA GLU A 651 36.44 11.33 8.23
C GLU A 651 35.30 12.33 8.35
N ILE A 652 34.70 12.40 9.54
CA ILE A 652 33.65 13.36 9.85
C ILE A 652 34.32 14.64 10.34
N ILE A 653 33.87 15.78 9.82
CA ILE A 653 34.32 17.09 10.29
C ILE A 653 34.08 17.25 11.79
N ARG A 654 34.98 17.95 12.50
CA ARG A 654 34.79 18.24 13.92
C ARG A 654 33.65 19.24 14.09
N GLU A 655 32.92 19.13 15.19
CA GLU A 655 31.79 20.03 15.48
C GLU A 655 32.17 21.51 15.36
N ASP A 656 33.36 21.91 15.84
CA ASP A 656 33.86 23.30 15.82
C ASP A 656 34.29 23.78 14.43
N ASP A 657 34.48 22.86 13.48
CA ASP A 657 34.94 23.17 12.13
C ASP A 657 33.78 23.26 11.11
N ILE A 658 32.54 22.93 11.52
CA ILE A 658 31.35 23.08 10.65
C ILE A 658 31.05 24.57 10.45
N THR A 659 31.13 25.01 9.20
CA THR A 659 30.85 26.41 8.81
C THR A 659 29.42 26.60 8.30
N PRO A 660 28.88 27.84 8.29
CA PRO A 660 27.58 28.13 7.69
C PRO A 660 27.48 27.67 6.24
N ASP A 661 28.53 27.87 5.44
CA ASP A 661 28.56 27.49 4.03
C ASP A 661 28.57 25.97 3.82
N ALA A 662 29.21 25.21 4.72
CA ALA A 662 29.14 23.75 4.72
C ALA A 662 27.70 23.22 4.92
N ILE A 663 26.83 24.01 5.56
CA ILE A 663 25.40 23.70 5.67
C ILE A 663 24.62 24.24 4.47
N ARG A 664 24.85 25.49 4.03
CA ARG A 664 24.14 26.10 2.91
C ARG A 664 24.27 25.30 1.63
N LYS A 665 25.46 24.78 1.34
CA LYS A 665 25.72 23.97 0.14
C LYS A 665 24.77 22.77 -0.02
N ILE A 666 24.18 22.30 1.08
CA ILE A 666 23.28 21.16 1.06
C ILE A 666 22.08 21.51 0.18
N TYR A 667 21.57 22.74 0.25
CA TYR A 667 20.42 23.21 -0.51
C TYR A 667 20.74 24.28 -1.57
N GLU A 668 21.91 24.92 -1.49
CA GLU A 668 22.46 25.87 -2.46
C GLU A 668 23.86 25.41 -2.90
N PRO A 669 23.98 24.34 -3.71
CA PRO A 669 25.29 23.85 -4.14
C PRO A 669 26.05 24.95 -4.92
N PRO A 670 27.35 25.13 -4.67
CA PRO A 670 28.16 26.09 -5.43
C PRO A 670 28.19 25.73 -6.93
N GLU A 671 28.24 26.76 -7.79
CA GLU A 671 28.23 26.62 -9.26
C GLU A 671 29.43 25.86 -9.83
#